data_AF-A0A1Q3ESW7-F1
#
_entry.id   AF-A0A1Q3ESW7-F1
#
_cell.length_a   1.000
_cell.length_b   1.000
_cell.length_c   1.000
_cell.angle_alpha   90.00
_cell.angle_beta   90.00
_cell.angle_gamma   90.00
#
_symmetry.space_group_name_H-M   'P 1'
#
loop_
_entity.id
_entity.type
_entity.pdbx_description
1 polymer ?
#
loop_
_entity_poly.entity_id
_entity_poly.type
_entity_poly.pdbx_seq_one_letter_code
_entity_poly.pdbx_strand_id
1 'polypeptide(L)'
;MSTTTSEAHKHVPHTPFHLPRPRFRKPSQLIQPLDDTHVHEVPPTASETGNSGDDEGLGPQDGVNVQDNEEPEDEDVVDPGSLFEQHLSDNAPSGSLSQQSVHRDDEENPFQYEDDTQSPNFVPNIDDIRISYKFINELRSAKLDSPIEPLDDTLLQQILDPPQHLLEVENPDERLSLELYLATTHTSEETYTNACVAVTRRFPDCRLLSYYMVKKLVEKLSGVSPIVRDMCVNSCIGYTGPYASIEDCPHCGETRYKIQGKKKIARKQFTTLPLAPQLQALWRTTEGAASMQYRQNCTKAAFEELERNNGVKVSAYKDFFDGSDYLEAVAEGKIADNDMVVLLSIDGAQLYRNKASDCWMYIWVVLDHDPSNRYKVQHVLLGGVIPGPNKPKNLDSFLFTGLYHISAIQQAGGFRIWNAKSGQIFMSNIFLALVSADGPAMSCLNGFVGHHGRVHCRFYCPLIGRHKPGGPHYYPARLKPLGFTVTGCDHDDVDINALLSSFTSRDAEKAYNHNLSRVVVSRTKTEYQARRLQTGVVKPTIFSGLDPNMMLGVPGIFAGDCMHLPALNIPDLYIPLWRGTFDCDSTDTKGNWSWAVLKTQAAWKAHGQDVVAATPFIPGSFGRPPRNPAEKISSGYKAWEFLLYFFGLGPCLFYNLLPKDYYEQYCKIVQGIRLLIQEEILPDEIRLADKLITEASNSFEELYVQRRTDRLHFVRASVHAPSHMPYETIRIGPGIIYSQWTMERMIGFLGMDIRLHSNAFANLTNIAITRAQNNALIAMFPDFRPKPKLLPRGAVDIGDGYQLRRARDSCSRAVTELEAQAISRYFLDLGFSTDDDGTPFDDNYNPVVVRWARVLLPNGQIARSRWKENLKPINKLRAARSVRVTLSGRLQYAEVHFYLSWHIHNIEKHFAVASFYGEPHQGILKQSSHSYYTVQHKCDVDVRAFDIKSISAVVMMAPDPRYGTVFQDGSEKDRYYLMEKPGLKLGRLFGWEEDDTES
;
A
#
# COMPACT_ATOMS: atom_id res chain seq x y z
N MET A 1 -41.80 -21.18 -69.81
CA MET A 1 -41.35 -22.60 -69.89
C MET A 1 -40.34 -22.69 -71.01
N SER A 2 -39.27 -23.47 -70.84
CA SER A 2 -37.99 -23.30 -71.56
C SER A 2 -37.24 -22.03 -71.10
N THR A 3 -36.08 -21.81 -71.74
CA THR A 3 -35.15 -20.66 -71.67
C THR A 3 -34.33 -20.50 -70.40
N THR A 4 -33.01 -20.24 -70.39
CA THR A 4 -31.82 -20.39 -71.29
C THR A 4 -30.83 -19.28 -70.90
N THR A 5 -29.56 -19.37 -71.32
CA THR A 5 -28.68 -18.22 -71.69
C THR A 5 -28.39 -17.15 -70.61
N SER A 6 -27.46 -16.21 -70.82
CA SER A 6 -26.09 -16.33 -71.34
C SER A 6 -25.30 -15.06 -70.98
N GLU A 7 -23.97 -15.20 -70.98
CA GLU A 7 -22.99 -14.31 -71.65
C GLU A 7 -22.76 -12.82 -71.29
N ALA A 8 -21.54 -12.45 -71.71
CA ALA A 8 -21.03 -11.13 -72.07
C ALA A 8 -20.75 -10.16 -70.90
N HIS A 9 -19.50 -10.00 -70.45
CA HIS A 9 -18.31 -9.46 -71.12
C HIS A 9 -18.43 -8.00 -71.61
N LYS A 10 -17.33 -7.26 -71.33
CA LYS A 10 -16.84 -5.94 -71.82
C LYS A 10 -16.80 -4.89 -70.68
N HIS A 11 -15.73 -4.11 -70.48
CA HIS A 11 -14.43 -4.02 -71.18
C HIS A 11 -13.29 -3.62 -70.21
N VAL A 12 -12.09 -4.12 -70.51
CA VAL A 12 -10.73 -3.72 -70.05
C VAL A 12 -10.42 -2.30 -70.59
N PRO A 13 -9.70 -1.36 -69.90
CA PRO A 13 -8.24 -1.48 -69.75
C PRO A 13 -7.51 -0.90 -68.52
N HIS A 14 -6.54 -1.68 -68.05
CA HIS A 14 -5.10 -1.36 -67.91
C HIS A 14 -4.60 0.11 -67.92
N THR A 15 -4.04 0.53 -66.78
CA THR A 15 -2.74 1.26 -66.62
C THR A 15 -2.55 2.64 -67.32
N PRO A 16 -1.38 3.30 -67.21
CA PRO A 16 -0.82 3.93 -66.00
C PRO A 16 -0.57 5.46 -66.22
N PHE A 17 -0.06 6.20 -65.22
CA PHE A 17 1.12 7.11 -65.32
C PHE A 17 1.21 8.24 -64.25
N HIS A 18 2.45 8.42 -63.78
CA HIS A 18 3.14 9.59 -63.19
C HIS A 18 2.42 10.77 -62.47
N LEU A 19 2.79 10.94 -61.19
CA LEU A 19 3.68 12.00 -60.65
C LEU A 19 3.65 13.40 -61.34
N PRO A 20 3.61 14.50 -60.55
CA PRO A 20 4.91 15.02 -60.05
C PRO A 20 4.92 15.59 -58.61
N ARG A 21 6.13 15.61 -58.03
CA ARG A 21 6.48 16.39 -56.84
C ARG A 21 6.62 17.88 -57.19
N PRO A 22 6.14 18.84 -56.38
CA PRO A 22 6.62 20.22 -56.44
C PRO A 22 8.00 20.33 -55.77
N ARG A 23 9.03 20.66 -56.55
CA ARG A 23 10.23 21.33 -56.02
C ARG A 23 9.97 22.83 -56.08
N PHE A 24 10.18 23.56 -54.99
CA PHE A 24 10.44 25.00 -55.07
C PHE A 24 11.93 25.27 -54.90
N ARG A 25 12.54 25.83 -55.96
CA ARG A 25 13.88 26.42 -55.94
C ARG A 25 13.75 27.94 -55.99
N LYS A 26 14.77 28.59 -55.42
CA LYS A 26 15.07 30.04 -55.42
C LYS A 26 14.60 30.84 -56.66
N PRO A 27 14.26 32.12 -56.46
CA PRO A 27 14.60 33.17 -57.41
C PRO A 27 15.97 33.82 -57.08
N SER A 28 16.74 34.05 -58.13
CA SER A 28 17.74 35.12 -58.28
C SER A 28 17.26 35.96 -59.48
N GLN A 29 17.62 37.22 -59.74
CA GLN A 29 18.88 37.97 -59.51
C GLN A 29 18.63 39.47 -59.86
N LEU A 30 19.68 40.33 -59.80
CA LEU A 30 19.73 41.78 -60.18
C LEU A 30 19.13 42.71 -59.10
N ILE A 31 19.72 43.86 -58.72
CA ILE A 31 20.53 44.85 -59.47
C ILE A 31 21.91 45.14 -58.78
N GLN A 32 22.79 45.88 -59.45
CA GLN A 32 24.22 46.15 -59.16
C GLN A 32 24.46 47.51 -58.39
N PRO A 33 25.71 47.99 -58.15
CA PRO A 33 26.12 48.67 -56.91
C PRO A 33 26.18 50.21 -56.99
N LEU A 34 26.61 50.87 -55.89
CA LEU A 34 27.24 52.19 -55.87
C LEU A 34 28.17 52.36 -54.64
N ASP A 35 29.14 53.27 -54.76
CA ASP A 35 30.39 53.37 -53.96
C ASP A 35 30.32 54.28 -52.70
N ASP A 36 31.49 54.37 -52.03
CA ASP A 36 32.00 55.48 -51.20
C ASP A 36 31.37 55.72 -49.80
N THR A 37 32.11 56.09 -48.75
CA THR A 37 33.46 56.71 -48.66
C THR A 37 34.20 56.38 -47.34
N HIS A 38 35.51 56.66 -47.30
CA HIS A 38 36.33 56.77 -46.08
C HIS A 38 35.83 57.85 -45.09
N VAL A 39 36.24 57.79 -43.81
CA VAL A 39 37.24 58.70 -43.19
C VAL A 39 37.50 58.33 -41.70
N HIS A 40 38.72 58.58 -41.24
CA HIS A 40 39.22 58.38 -39.87
C HIS A 40 38.62 59.39 -38.87
N GLU A 41 38.69 59.14 -37.54
CA GLU A 41 39.57 59.95 -36.65
C GLU A 41 39.61 59.51 -35.17
N VAL A 42 40.68 59.98 -34.51
CA VAL A 42 41.33 59.58 -33.24
C VAL A 42 42.17 60.81 -32.82
N PRO A 43 42.27 61.29 -31.55
CA PRO A 43 42.56 60.48 -30.36
C PRO A 43 41.70 60.76 -29.06
N PRO A 44 42.10 61.43 -27.93
CA PRO A 44 41.83 60.84 -26.59
C PRO A 44 41.54 61.89 -25.45
N THR A 45 42.08 61.60 -24.24
CA THR A 45 42.21 62.40 -23.00
C THR A 45 41.07 62.25 -21.97
N ALA A 46 41.29 62.31 -20.65
CA ALA A 46 42.38 61.95 -19.70
C ALA A 46 42.05 62.63 -18.35
N SER A 47 42.58 62.12 -17.23
CA SER A 47 42.77 62.82 -15.93
C SER A 47 41.49 63.15 -15.12
N GLU A 48 41.46 63.20 -13.77
CA GLU A 48 42.50 62.87 -12.78
C GLU A 48 41.96 62.69 -11.33
N THR A 49 42.78 62.06 -10.47
CA THR A 49 42.80 62.11 -8.97
C THR A 49 41.65 61.48 -8.15
N GLY A 50 41.92 60.71 -7.07
CA GLY A 50 43.21 60.18 -6.60
C GLY A 50 43.18 59.47 -5.22
N ASN A 51 44.17 58.57 -4.99
CA ASN A 51 44.76 57.99 -3.75
C ASN A 51 43.90 57.61 -2.52
N SER A 52 44.24 56.59 -1.72
CA SER A 52 45.45 55.74 -1.53
C SER A 52 45.01 54.32 -1.10
N GLY A 53 45.64 53.18 -1.43
CA GLY A 53 47.06 52.73 -1.22
C GLY A 53 47.08 51.68 -0.08
N ASP A 54 47.79 50.54 -0.06
CA ASP A 54 48.77 49.86 -0.94
C ASP A 54 48.60 48.30 -0.74
N ASP A 55 48.66 47.43 -1.76
CA ASP A 55 49.81 46.57 -2.22
C ASP A 55 50.28 45.49 -1.19
N GLU A 56 50.62 44.22 -1.48
CA GLU A 56 50.87 43.39 -2.70
C GLU A 56 49.96 42.10 -2.67
N GLY A 57 49.91 41.13 -3.61
CA GLY A 57 50.46 40.97 -4.97
C GLY A 57 50.32 39.51 -5.53
N LEU A 58 49.98 39.37 -6.83
CA LEU A 58 50.23 38.28 -7.85
C LEU A 58 50.43 36.80 -7.39
N GLY A 59 49.77 35.75 -7.90
CA GLY A 59 49.23 35.36 -9.22
C GLY A 59 49.60 33.87 -9.51
N PRO A 60 49.19 33.16 -10.60
CA PRO A 60 48.37 33.55 -11.76
C PRO A 60 47.24 32.53 -12.17
N GLN A 61 46.43 32.91 -13.19
CA GLN A 61 45.94 32.13 -14.38
C GLN A 61 45.38 30.69 -14.24
N ASP A 62 44.36 30.22 -14.97
CA ASP A 62 43.57 30.68 -16.14
C ASP A 62 42.17 30.02 -16.12
N GLY A 63 41.19 30.53 -16.89
CA GLY A 63 39.98 29.73 -17.22
C GLY A 63 38.68 30.51 -17.44
N VAL A 64 38.54 31.20 -18.57
CA VAL A 64 37.25 31.74 -19.03
C VAL A 64 36.45 30.63 -19.75
N ASN A 65 35.20 30.36 -19.35
CA ASN A 65 34.12 30.36 -20.35
C ASN A 65 32.72 30.59 -19.77
N VAL A 66 31.86 31.15 -20.62
CA VAL A 66 30.48 31.55 -20.35
C VAL A 66 29.55 30.33 -20.41
N GLN A 67 28.54 30.30 -19.53
CA GLN A 67 27.46 29.31 -19.57
C GLN A 67 26.36 29.75 -20.54
N ASP A 68 26.05 28.91 -21.53
CA ASP A 68 24.83 29.00 -22.33
C ASP A 68 23.69 28.23 -21.66
N ASN A 69 22.45 28.59 -22.02
CA ASN A 69 21.22 28.15 -21.35
C ASN A 69 20.93 26.64 -21.49
N GLU A 70 20.48 26.01 -20.40
CA GLU A 70 19.74 24.74 -20.41
C GLU A 70 18.31 24.98 -19.86
N GLU A 71 17.31 24.40 -20.53
CA GLU A 71 15.91 24.41 -20.11
C GLU A 71 15.67 23.35 -19.01
N PRO A 72 14.91 23.64 -17.93
CA PRO A 72 14.55 22.63 -16.95
C PRO A 72 13.34 21.80 -17.40
N GLU A 73 13.59 20.56 -17.84
CA GLU A 73 12.55 19.53 -17.99
C GLU A 73 12.31 18.82 -16.64
N ASP A 74 11.42 19.38 -15.81
CA ASP A 74 10.91 18.72 -14.60
C ASP A 74 9.78 17.73 -14.97
N GLU A 75 10.10 16.45 -15.17
CA GLU A 75 9.10 15.37 -15.26
C GLU A 75 8.83 14.75 -13.88
N ASP A 76 7.86 15.32 -13.15
CA ASP A 76 7.33 14.76 -11.89
C ASP A 76 6.59 13.43 -12.13
N VAL A 77 7.25 12.30 -11.86
CA VAL A 77 6.58 10.99 -11.74
C VAL A 77 5.90 10.90 -10.36
N VAL A 78 4.61 11.20 -10.32
CA VAL A 78 3.81 11.33 -9.09
C VAL A 78 3.58 9.97 -8.40
N ASP A 79 4.14 9.82 -7.20
CA ASP A 79 3.88 8.71 -6.27
C ASP A 79 2.67 9.03 -5.35
N PRO A 80 1.63 8.18 -5.27
CA PRO A 80 0.49 8.38 -4.36
C PRO A 80 0.84 8.36 -2.85
N GLY A 81 2.08 8.02 -2.47
CA GLY A 81 2.63 8.20 -1.11
C GLY A 81 3.42 9.51 -0.91
N SER A 82 3.51 10.37 -1.93
CA SER A 82 4.30 11.60 -1.95
C SER A 82 3.42 12.85 -1.91
N LEU A 83 3.53 13.62 -0.82
CA LEU A 83 3.20 15.04 -0.81
C LEU A 83 4.31 15.80 -0.10
N PHE A 84 4.49 17.06 -0.52
CA PHE A 84 5.25 18.13 0.13
C PHE A 84 6.78 18.18 -0.10
N GLU A 85 7.18 18.34 -1.37
CA GLU A 85 8.31 19.23 -1.71
C GLU A 85 7.82 20.28 -2.72
N GLN A 86 7.61 21.51 -2.26
CA GLN A 86 7.64 22.72 -3.10
C GLN A 86 8.32 23.83 -2.29
N HIS A 87 9.36 24.42 -2.88
CA HIS A 87 10.14 25.47 -2.24
C HIS A 87 9.34 26.77 -2.12
N LEU A 88 9.33 27.35 -0.91
CA LEU A 88 9.03 28.77 -0.72
C LEU A 88 10.26 29.42 -0.09
N SER A 89 10.77 30.44 -0.78
CA SER A 89 11.95 31.21 -0.38
C SER A 89 11.65 32.14 0.77
N ASP A 90 12.58 32.22 1.73
CA ASP A 90 12.52 33.18 2.83
C ASP A 90 12.60 34.62 2.33
N ASN A 91 11.66 35.48 2.76
CA ASN A 91 11.83 36.93 2.85
C ASN A 91 10.67 37.60 3.61
N ALA A 92 10.84 37.85 4.91
CA ALA A 92 10.08 38.84 5.67
C ALA A 92 10.90 39.36 6.87
N PRO A 93 10.81 40.65 7.25
CA PRO A 93 11.85 41.30 8.03
C PRO A 93 11.68 41.26 9.56
N SER A 94 12.79 41.57 10.23
CA SER A 94 13.00 41.75 11.67
C SER A 94 11.94 42.60 12.40
N GLY A 95 11.48 42.10 13.56
CA GLY A 95 10.76 42.85 14.61
C GLY A 95 11.34 42.54 16.00
N SER A 96 11.37 43.51 16.90
CA SER A 96 12.32 43.57 18.04
C SER A 96 11.98 42.71 19.28
N LEU A 97 13.05 42.23 19.91
CA LEU A 97 13.11 41.54 21.22
C LEU A 97 12.64 42.39 22.42
N SER A 98 12.17 41.71 23.47
CA SER A 98 12.37 42.12 24.86
C SER A 98 12.75 40.90 25.72
N GLN A 99 13.61 41.11 26.72
CA GLN A 99 14.51 40.09 27.30
C GLN A 99 14.02 39.43 28.58
N GLN A 100 14.53 38.20 28.85
CA GLN A 100 15.01 37.60 30.12
C GLN A 100 14.67 36.09 30.18
N SER A 101 15.53 35.16 30.60
CA SER A 101 16.97 35.20 30.92
C SER A 101 17.59 33.78 30.84
N VAL A 102 18.90 33.69 30.61
CA VAL A 102 19.65 32.46 30.26
C VAL A 102 19.71 31.41 31.38
N HIS A 103 19.52 30.14 31.02
CA HIS A 103 20.26 29.00 31.61
C HIS A 103 20.73 28.05 30.49
N ARG A 104 21.85 27.37 30.72
CA ARG A 104 22.69 26.70 29.71
C ARG A 104 22.28 25.25 29.42
N ASP A 105 22.33 24.91 28.14
CA ASP A 105 22.99 23.72 27.56
C ASP A 105 22.99 22.42 28.40
N ASP A 106 21.91 21.66 28.28
CA ASP A 106 21.99 20.19 28.21
C ASP A 106 21.63 19.79 26.77
N GLU A 107 22.40 18.88 26.15
CA GLU A 107 22.17 18.44 24.77
C GLU A 107 20.86 17.64 24.67
N GLU A 108 19.77 18.28 24.23
CA GLU A 108 18.48 17.62 24.06
C GLU A 108 18.56 16.49 23.03
N ASN A 109 18.23 15.29 23.49
CA ASN A 109 18.28 14.05 22.74
C ASN A 109 17.34 14.08 21.51
N PRO A 110 17.85 14.08 20.26
CA PRO A 110 17.02 14.21 19.05
C PRO A 110 16.28 12.92 18.66
N PHE A 111 16.22 11.92 19.54
CA PHE A 111 15.40 10.71 19.36
C PHE A 111 13.94 10.87 19.81
N GLN A 112 13.48 12.08 20.14
CA GLN A 112 12.04 12.35 20.19
C GLN A 112 11.42 12.35 18.79
N TYR A 113 11.18 11.13 18.29
CA TYR A 113 9.81 10.87 17.81
C TYR A 113 8.89 11.03 19.02
N GLU A 114 7.70 11.57 18.82
CA GLU A 114 6.64 11.32 19.79
C GLU A 114 6.52 9.82 19.92
N ASP A 115 6.71 9.34 21.14
CA ASP A 115 6.85 7.93 21.43
C ASP A 115 5.63 7.15 20.90
N ASP A 116 5.86 5.98 20.30
CA ASP A 116 4.81 4.99 20.02
C ASP A 116 4.08 4.56 21.32
N THR A 117 4.58 4.99 22.50
CA THR A 117 3.81 5.10 23.74
C THR A 117 2.83 6.29 23.85
N GLN A 118 2.30 6.82 22.73
CA GLN A 118 1.01 7.52 22.74
C GLN A 118 -0.11 6.56 23.22
N SER A 119 -0.14 6.35 24.53
CA SER A 119 -1.30 5.88 25.27
C SER A 119 -2.51 6.67 24.78
N PRO A 120 -3.68 6.03 24.60
CA PRO A 120 -4.87 6.74 24.17
C PRO A 120 -5.08 7.99 25.04
N ASN A 121 -5.34 9.17 24.46
CA ASN A 121 -5.71 10.40 25.22
C ASN A 121 -7.10 10.28 25.89
N PHE A 122 -7.55 9.04 26.07
CA PHE A 122 -8.77 8.59 26.67
C PHE A 122 -8.41 8.03 28.05
N VAL A 123 -8.72 8.78 29.10
CA VAL A 123 -8.61 8.33 30.49
C VAL A 123 -9.86 7.53 30.81
N PRO A 124 -9.80 6.19 30.96
CA PRO A 124 -11.02 5.39 31.04
C PRO A 124 -11.79 5.64 32.33
N ASN A 125 -13.10 5.85 32.19
CA ASN A 125 -14.05 6.10 33.25
C ASN A 125 -15.16 5.03 33.24
N ILE A 126 -15.79 4.84 34.40
CA ILE A 126 -16.92 3.92 34.57
C ILE A 126 -18.14 4.32 33.71
N ASP A 127 -18.25 5.61 33.37
CA ASP A 127 -19.31 6.12 32.48
C ASP A 127 -19.14 5.69 31.03
N ASP A 128 -17.93 5.36 30.58
CA ASP A 128 -17.70 4.91 29.19
C ASP A 128 -18.39 3.57 28.92
N ILE A 129 -18.47 2.70 29.94
CA ILE A 129 -19.28 1.47 29.91
C ILE A 129 -20.76 1.81 29.66
N ARG A 130 -21.28 2.81 30.39
CA ARG A 130 -22.69 3.24 30.28
C ARG A 130 -22.97 3.87 28.91
N ILE A 131 -22.03 4.65 28.39
CA ILE A 131 -22.12 5.30 27.09
C ILE A 131 -22.10 4.27 25.96
N SER A 132 -21.13 3.35 25.94
CA SER A 132 -21.09 2.29 24.93
C SER A 132 -22.30 1.37 25.01
N TYR A 133 -22.85 1.06 26.20
CA TYR A 133 -24.12 0.33 26.28
C TYR A 133 -25.33 1.07 25.69
N LYS A 134 -25.39 2.41 25.76
CA LYS A 134 -26.45 3.17 25.09
C LYS A 134 -26.34 3.03 23.57
N PHE A 135 -25.14 3.26 23.01
CA PHE A 135 -24.88 3.02 21.59
C PHE A 135 -25.25 1.58 21.16
N ILE A 136 -24.78 0.57 21.90
CA ILE A 136 -25.07 -0.85 21.64
C ILE A 136 -26.57 -1.15 21.65
N ASN A 137 -27.33 -0.59 22.60
CA ASN A 137 -28.77 -0.82 22.70
C ASN A 137 -29.56 -0.10 21.59
N GLU A 138 -29.11 1.08 21.17
CA GLU A 138 -29.69 1.80 20.03
C GLU A 138 -29.41 1.07 18.70
N LEU A 139 -28.20 0.49 18.52
CA LEU A 139 -27.89 -0.37 17.37
C LEU A 139 -28.76 -1.63 17.34
N ARG A 140 -28.94 -2.31 18.48
CA ARG A 140 -29.80 -3.52 18.59
C ARG A 140 -31.29 -3.26 18.35
N SER A 141 -31.70 -2.00 18.35
CA SER A 141 -33.08 -1.58 18.06
C SER A 141 -33.17 -0.73 16.78
N ALA A 142 -32.13 -0.74 15.96
CA ALA A 142 -32.04 0.06 14.75
C ALA A 142 -33.07 -0.35 13.69
N LYS A 143 -33.61 0.64 12.98
CA LYS A 143 -34.53 0.47 11.84
C LYS A 143 -34.28 1.56 10.79
N LEU A 144 -34.52 1.25 9.53
CA LEU A 144 -34.27 2.19 8.42
C LEU A 144 -35.28 3.37 8.40
N ASP A 145 -36.48 3.17 8.92
CA ASP A 145 -37.55 4.17 9.09
C ASP A 145 -37.51 4.90 10.45
N SER A 146 -36.45 4.69 11.23
CA SER A 146 -36.33 5.23 12.59
C SER A 146 -36.03 6.73 12.62
N PRO A 147 -36.64 7.51 13.53
CA PRO A 147 -36.29 8.91 13.74
C PRO A 147 -34.95 9.12 14.48
N ILE A 148 -34.26 8.05 14.91
CA ILE A 148 -32.98 8.13 15.64
C ILE A 148 -31.84 8.54 14.70
N GLU A 149 -31.71 7.87 13.56
CA GLU A 149 -30.73 8.18 12.52
C GLU A 149 -31.44 8.26 11.16
N PRO A 150 -32.26 9.32 10.95
CA PRO A 150 -33.12 9.43 9.79
C PRO A 150 -32.30 9.52 8.50
N LEU A 151 -32.77 8.78 7.50
CA LEU A 151 -32.40 8.88 6.09
C LEU A 151 -33.34 9.87 5.39
N ASP A 152 -32.92 10.42 4.25
CA ASP A 152 -33.86 11.13 3.37
C ASP A 152 -34.81 10.14 2.67
N ASP A 153 -36.03 10.59 2.37
CA ASP A 153 -37.07 9.73 1.79
C ASP A 153 -36.63 9.09 0.45
N THR A 154 -35.77 9.76 -0.32
CA THR A 154 -35.27 9.24 -1.61
C THR A 154 -34.26 8.11 -1.41
N LEU A 155 -33.28 8.29 -0.52
CA LEU A 155 -32.32 7.24 -0.14
C LEU A 155 -33.02 6.04 0.51
N LEU A 156 -33.99 6.28 1.39
CA LEU A 156 -34.78 5.21 2.01
C LEU A 156 -35.54 4.40 0.94
N GLN A 157 -36.20 5.06 -0.02
CA GLN A 157 -36.86 4.39 -1.13
C GLN A 157 -35.87 3.65 -2.04
N GLN A 158 -34.67 4.19 -2.32
CA GLN A 158 -33.65 3.50 -3.12
C GLN A 158 -33.15 2.21 -2.46
N ILE A 159 -32.97 2.21 -1.13
CA ILE A 159 -32.58 1.01 -0.36
C ILE A 159 -33.71 -0.04 -0.36
N LEU A 160 -34.98 0.40 -0.25
CA LEU A 160 -36.14 -0.49 -0.13
C LEU A 160 -36.70 -0.98 -1.47
N ASP A 161 -36.59 -0.22 -2.56
CA ASP A 161 -37.06 -0.57 -3.91
C ASP A 161 -36.07 -0.06 -4.98
N PRO A 162 -34.93 -0.74 -5.19
CA PRO A 162 -33.97 -0.36 -6.23
C PRO A 162 -34.58 -0.51 -7.63
N PRO A 163 -34.19 0.33 -8.61
CA PRO A 163 -34.70 0.21 -9.97
C PRO A 163 -34.32 -1.14 -10.61
N GLN A 164 -35.29 -1.74 -11.32
CA GLN A 164 -35.23 -3.13 -11.81
C GLN A 164 -34.90 -3.23 -13.31
N HIS A 165 -34.17 -2.24 -13.82
CA HIS A 165 -33.72 -2.13 -15.21
C HIS A 165 -32.30 -1.54 -15.25
N LEU A 166 -31.57 -1.81 -16.34
CA LEU A 166 -30.30 -1.12 -16.62
C LEU A 166 -30.57 0.38 -16.71
N LEU A 167 -29.73 1.20 -16.08
CA LEU A 167 -29.90 2.65 -16.18
C LEU A 167 -29.36 3.16 -17.52
N GLU A 168 -30.09 4.08 -18.13
CA GLU A 168 -29.65 4.83 -19.29
C GLU A 168 -29.79 6.33 -19.00
N VAL A 169 -28.87 7.14 -19.52
CA VAL A 169 -29.00 8.60 -19.52
C VAL A 169 -29.52 9.00 -20.90
N GLU A 170 -30.83 8.90 -21.09
CA GLU A 170 -31.52 9.10 -22.38
C GLU A 170 -31.29 10.49 -22.97
N ASN A 171 -31.15 11.52 -22.12
CA ASN A 171 -30.93 12.89 -22.55
C ASN A 171 -29.44 13.11 -22.93
N PRO A 172 -29.13 13.40 -24.21
CA PRO A 172 -27.74 13.53 -24.67
C PRO A 172 -27.01 14.73 -24.05
N ASP A 173 -27.73 15.80 -23.68
CA ASP A 173 -27.11 16.96 -23.02
C ASP A 173 -26.76 16.66 -21.56
N GLU A 174 -27.59 15.88 -20.86
CA GLU A 174 -27.28 15.38 -19.50
C GLU A 174 -26.11 14.41 -19.55
N ARG A 175 -26.08 13.50 -20.52
CA ARG A 175 -24.97 12.57 -20.75
C ARG A 175 -23.66 13.32 -21.00
N LEU A 176 -23.65 14.30 -21.91
CA LEU A 176 -22.47 15.11 -22.21
C LEU A 176 -22.05 15.96 -21.00
N SER A 177 -23.01 16.44 -20.19
CA SER A 177 -22.71 17.12 -18.92
C SER A 177 -22.01 16.19 -17.92
N LEU A 178 -22.44 14.93 -17.81
CA LEU A 178 -21.78 13.91 -16.98
C LEU A 178 -20.38 13.56 -17.49
N GLU A 179 -20.20 13.35 -18.80
CA GLU A 179 -18.89 13.06 -19.40
C GLU A 179 -17.90 14.22 -19.17
N LEU A 180 -18.34 15.47 -19.36
CA LEU A 180 -17.54 16.66 -19.05
C LEU A 180 -17.23 16.75 -17.55
N TYR A 181 -18.21 16.52 -16.68
CA TYR A 181 -18.02 16.55 -15.22
C TYR A 181 -16.99 15.51 -14.76
N LEU A 182 -17.13 14.25 -15.22
CA LEU A 182 -16.19 13.18 -14.90
C LEU A 182 -14.77 13.51 -15.39
N ALA A 183 -14.62 13.99 -16.63
CA ALA A 183 -13.34 14.42 -17.18
C ALA A 183 -12.72 15.64 -16.44
N THR A 184 -13.53 16.44 -15.75
CA THR A 184 -13.11 17.63 -15.01
C THR A 184 -13.16 17.46 -13.48
N THR A 185 -13.41 16.24 -12.96
CA THR A 185 -13.54 15.95 -11.51
C THR A 185 -12.38 16.52 -10.69
N HIS A 186 -11.16 16.39 -11.21
CA HIS A 186 -9.92 16.87 -10.60
C HIS A 186 -9.51 18.25 -11.14
N THR A 187 -10.47 19.17 -11.33
CA THR A 187 -10.23 20.55 -11.79
C THR A 187 -11.17 21.54 -11.07
N SER A 188 -11.18 22.82 -11.45
CA SER A 188 -12.07 23.80 -10.82
C SER A 188 -13.49 23.75 -11.43
N GLU A 189 -14.49 24.22 -10.68
CA GLU A 189 -15.84 24.46 -11.20
C GLU A 189 -15.83 25.40 -12.43
N GLU A 190 -14.86 26.32 -12.48
CA GLU A 190 -14.62 27.19 -13.63
C GLU A 190 -14.11 26.40 -14.85
N THR A 191 -13.27 25.37 -14.67
CA THR A 191 -12.83 24.49 -15.78
C THR A 191 -14.01 23.77 -16.42
N TYR A 192 -14.90 23.18 -15.61
CA TYR A 192 -16.15 22.58 -16.11
C TYR A 192 -17.01 23.61 -16.84
N THR A 193 -17.23 24.78 -16.24
CA THR A 193 -18.06 25.85 -16.82
C THR A 193 -17.49 26.37 -18.15
N ASN A 194 -16.16 26.54 -18.24
CA ASN A 194 -15.48 26.95 -19.45
C ASN A 194 -15.54 25.87 -20.55
N ALA A 195 -15.49 24.58 -20.17
CA ALA A 195 -15.70 23.48 -21.11
C ALA A 195 -17.14 23.50 -21.67
N CYS A 196 -18.15 23.67 -20.81
CA CYS A 196 -19.54 23.82 -21.26
C CYS A 196 -19.72 25.03 -22.20
N VAL A 197 -19.15 26.20 -21.85
CA VAL A 197 -19.19 27.41 -22.71
C VAL A 197 -18.52 27.17 -24.07
N ALA A 198 -17.40 26.44 -24.11
CA ALA A 198 -16.72 26.11 -25.36
C ALA A 198 -17.56 25.17 -26.25
N VAL A 199 -18.21 24.16 -25.65
CA VAL A 199 -19.12 23.25 -26.35
C VAL A 199 -20.35 23.99 -26.87
N THR A 200 -21.06 24.75 -26.03
CA THR A 200 -22.25 25.52 -26.45
C THR A 200 -21.91 26.58 -27.50
N ARG A 201 -20.70 27.15 -27.51
CA ARG A 201 -20.25 28.05 -28.59
C ARG A 201 -20.16 27.34 -29.95
N ARG A 202 -19.79 26.05 -29.97
CA ARG A 202 -19.72 25.24 -31.20
C ARG A 202 -21.05 24.59 -31.56
N PHE A 203 -21.89 24.30 -30.56
CA PHE A 203 -23.19 23.63 -30.66
C PHE A 203 -24.24 24.40 -29.85
N PRO A 204 -24.84 25.47 -30.39
CA PRO A 204 -25.71 26.38 -29.63
C PRO A 204 -26.99 25.75 -29.07
N ASP A 205 -27.43 24.64 -29.65
CA ASP A 205 -28.65 23.93 -29.23
C ASP A 205 -28.45 23.04 -27.99
N CYS A 206 -27.18 22.72 -27.62
CA CYS A 206 -26.86 21.88 -26.47
C CYS A 206 -27.12 22.61 -25.13
N ARG A 207 -28.01 22.07 -24.32
CA ARG A 207 -28.42 22.57 -23.00
C ARG A 207 -27.69 21.87 -21.86
N LEU A 208 -26.37 22.06 -21.81
CA LEU A 208 -25.53 21.51 -20.76
C LEU A 208 -25.92 22.01 -19.36
N LEU A 209 -25.82 21.12 -18.38
CA LEU A 209 -26.12 21.42 -16.98
C LEU A 209 -25.06 22.33 -16.35
N SER A 210 -25.47 23.19 -15.43
CA SER A 210 -24.52 23.88 -14.55
C SER A 210 -23.84 22.90 -13.59
N TYR A 211 -22.68 23.28 -13.03
CA TYR A 211 -21.92 22.44 -12.11
C TYR A 211 -22.76 21.96 -10.91
N TYR A 212 -23.59 22.84 -10.34
CA TYR A 212 -24.56 22.49 -9.30
C TYR A 212 -25.59 21.44 -9.76
N MET A 213 -26.14 21.60 -10.96
CA MET A 213 -27.17 20.69 -11.49
C MET A 213 -26.60 19.32 -11.87
N VAL A 214 -25.40 19.25 -12.46
CA VAL A 214 -24.75 17.96 -12.74
C VAL A 214 -24.36 17.24 -11.45
N LYS A 215 -23.90 17.94 -10.40
CA LYS A 215 -23.68 17.32 -9.08
C LYS A 215 -24.96 16.74 -8.48
N LYS A 216 -26.08 17.45 -8.60
CA LYS A 216 -27.39 16.93 -8.17
C LYS A 216 -27.86 15.74 -9.01
N LEU A 217 -27.54 15.70 -10.29
CA LEU A 217 -27.79 14.53 -11.15
C LEU A 217 -26.91 13.33 -10.74
N VAL A 218 -25.62 13.55 -10.48
CA VAL A 218 -24.67 12.51 -10.01
C VAL A 218 -25.11 11.91 -8.67
N GLU A 219 -25.50 12.74 -7.70
CA GLU A 219 -26.08 12.30 -6.41
C GLU A 219 -27.34 11.44 -6.64
N LYS A 220 -28.28 11.92 -7.47
CA LYS A 220 -29.52 11.20 -7.81
C LYS A 220 -29.28 9.86 -8.50
N LEU A 221 -28.38 9.81 -9.49
CA LEU A 221 -28.11 8.62 -10.30
C LEU A 221 -27.31 7.56 -9.53
N SER A 222 -26.33 7.98 -8.74
CA SER A 222 -25.54 7.07 -7.89
C SER A 222 -26.33 6.55 -6.68
N GLY A 223 -27.33 7.30 -6.20
CA GLY A 223 -28.04 7.01 -4.95
C GLY A 223 -27.20 7.21 -3.69
N VAL A 224 -26.00 7.78 -3.81
CA VAL A 224 -25.07 7.98 -2.68
C VAL A 224 -25.26 9.40 -2.12
N SER A 225 -26.28 9.56 -1.29
CA SER A 225 -26.54 10.79 -0.53
C SER A 225 -25.70 10.84 0.77
N PRO A 226 -24.94 11.91 1.03
CA PRO A 226 -24.13 12.01 2.25
C PRO A 226 -24.96 12.32 3.49
N ILE A 227 -24.77 11.51 4.55
CA ILE A 227 -25.42 11.71 5.85
C ILE A 227 -24.55 12.64 6.68
N VAL A 228 -25.00 13.88 6.87
CA VAL A 228 -24.30 14.91 7.63
C VAL A 228 -24.80 14.95 9.07
N ARG A 229 -23.87 14.99 10.03
CA ARG A 229 -24.15 15.06 11.48
C ARG A 229 -23.25 16.08 12.16
N ASP A 230 -23.74 16.70 13.23
CA ASP A 230 -22.98 17.71 13.96
C ASP A 230 -21.83 17.08 14.77
N MET A 231 -20.74 17.80 14.97
CA MET A 231 -19.64 17.37 15.84
C MET A 231 -19.10 18.50 16.70
N CYS A 232 -18.41 18.13 17.79
CA CYS A 232 -17.63 19.06 18.58
C CYS A 232 -16.56 19.76 17.74
N VAL A 233 -16.35 21.06 17.95
CA VAL A 233 -15.31 21.84 17.24
C VAL A 233 -13.89 21.30 17.46
N ASN A 234 -13.63 20.73 18.64
CA ASN A 234 -12.38 20.07 19.03
C ASN A 234 -12.38 18.56 18.72
N SER A 235 -13.31 18.09 17.87
CA SER A 235 -13.43 16.71 17.36
C SER A 235 -13.62 15.62 18.43
N CYS A 236 -14.01 16.00 19.66
CA CYS A 236 -14.13 15.06 20.78
C CYS A 236 -15.23 13.99 20.58
N ILE A 237 -16.41 14.40 20.10
CA ILE A 237 -17.60 13.57 19.84
C ILE A 237 -18.32 14.02 18.56
N GLY A 238 -19.00 13.08 17.90
CA GLY A 238 -20.17 13.35 17.08
C GLY A 238 -21.41 13.49 17.97
N TYR A 239 -22.33 14.40 17.63
CA TYR A 239 -23.60 14.57 18.35
C TYR A 239 -24.64 13.58 17.80
N THR A 240 -24.41 12.30 18.10
CA THR A 240 -25.17 11.12 17.62
C THR A 240 -25.55 10.21 18.78
N GLY A 241 -26.56 9.35 18.58
CA GLY A 241 -27.10 8.43 19.59
C GLY A 241 -27.29 9.07 20.98
N PRO A 242 -26.62 8.60 22.05
CA PRO A 242 -26.72 9.18 23.40
C PRO A 242 -26.20 10.62 23.53
N TYR A 243 -25.53 11.16 22.51
CA TYR A 243 -25.11 12.57 22.41
C TYR A 243 -25.97 13.40 21.43
N ALA A 244 -27.02 12.83 20.82
CA ALA A 244 -27.81 13.53 19.80
C ALA A 244 -28.54 14.78 20.33
N SER A 245 -28.94 14.77 21.61
CA SER A 245 -29.77 15.82 22.24
C SER A 245 -29.00 16.85 23.08
N ILE A 246 -27.68 16.68 23.27
CA ILE A 246 -26.88 17.63 24.06
C ILE A 246 -26.40 18.81 23.20
N GLU A 247 -26.34 19.99 23.82
CA GLU A 247 -25.87 21.22 23.16
C GLU A 247 -24.41 21.57 23.46
N ASP A 248 -23.80 20.97 24.50
CA ASP A 248 -22.42 21.25 24.92
C ASP A 248 -21.61 19.95 24.98
N CYS A 249 -20.33 20.01 24.59
CA CYS A 249 -19.48 18.84 24.55
C CYS A 249 -19.06 18.36 25.97
N PRO A 250 -19.32 17.11 26.37
CA PRO A 250 -19.04 16.62 27.73
C PRO A 250 -17.54 16.45 28.02
N HIS A 251 -16.67 16.52 27.01
CA HIS A 251 -15.22 16.35 27.15
C HIS A 251 -14.40 17.66 27.04
N CYS A 252 -15.01 18.78 26.68
CA CYS A 252 -14.31 20.07 26.56
C CYS A 252 -15.17 21.32 26.81
N GLY A 253 -16.48 21.19 27.05
CA GLY A 253 -17.38 22.32 27.33
C GLY A 253 -17.74 23.21 26.14
N GLU A 254 -17.16 22.98 24.95
CA GLU A 254 -17.49 23.74 23.75
C GLU A 254 -18.94 23.53 23.30
N THR A 255 -19.62 24.63 23.01
CA THR A 255 -20.99 24.64 22.48
C THR A 255 -21.04 24.01 21.08
N ARG A 256 -22.11 23.26 20.78
CA ARG A 256 -22.43 22.71 19.46
C ARG A 256 -22.78 23.77 18.44
N TYR A 257 -23.49 24.81 18.88
CA TYR A 257 -24.14 25.79 18.00
C TYR A 257 -23.53 27.19 18.11
N LYS A 258 -23.44 27.87 16.97
CA LYS A 258 -23.35 29.33 16.89
C LYS A 258 -24.75 29.89 16.65
N ILE A 259 -25.06 31.04 17.24
CA ILE A 259 -26.33 31.73 17.04
C ILE A 259 -26.12 32.76 15.92
N GLN A 260 -26.90 32.65 14.84
CA GLN A 260 -26.91 33.64 13.76
C GLN A 260 -28.35 34.16 13.58
N GLY A 261 -28.60 35.37 14.08
CA GLY A 261 -29.96 35.88 14.24
C GLY A 261 -30.77 35.01 15.20
N LYS A 262 -31.88 34.43 14.73
CA LYS A 262 -32.72 33.49 15.50
C LYS A 262 -32.40 32.01 15.23
N LYS A 263 -31.46 31.68 14.36
CA LYS A 263 -31.14 30.28 14.00
C LYS A 263 -29.92 29.79 14.78
N LYS A 264 -30.05 28.59 15.38
CA LYS A 264 -28.89 27.79 15.81
C LYS A 264 -28.29 27.12 14.58
N ILE A 265 -26.99 27.27 14.37
CA ILE A 265 -26.24 26.66 13.26
C ILE A 265 -25.10 25.86 13.87
N ALA A 266 -24.91 24.62 13.46
CA ALA A 266 -23.80 23.79 13.93
C ALA A 266 -22.46 24.50 13.67
N ARG A 267 -21.55 24.48 14.65
CA ARG A 267 -20.21 25.05 14.48
C ARG A 267 -19.31 24.17 13.61
N LYS A 268 -19.60 22.87 13.55
CA LYS A 268 -18.84 21.87 12.79
C LYS A 268 -19.69 20.61 12.56
N GLN A 269 -19.41 19.91 11.48
CA GLN A 269 -20.12 18.69 11.07
C GLN A 269 -19.12 17.65 10.53
N PHE A 270 -19.50 16.37 10.60
CA PHE A 270 -18.83 15.25 9.94
C PHE A 270 -19.79 14.58 8.95
N THR A 271 -19.26 13.67 8.13
CA THR A 271 -20.04 13.02 7.07
C THR A 271 -19.85 11.51 7.08
N THR A 272 -20.96 10.79 7.08
CA THR A 272 -21.06 9.35 6.82
C THR A 272 -21.62 9.15 5.42
N LEU A 273 -21.11 8.15 4.70
CA LEU A 273 -21.61 7.73 3.41
C LEU A 273 -22.31 6.36 3.59
N PRO A 274 -23.59 6.23 3.22
CA PRO A 274 -24.35 5.00 3.42
C PRO A 274 -23.76 3.86 2.59
N LEU A 275 -23.60 2.68 3.21
CA LEU A 275 -23.02 1.50 2.55
C LEU A 275 -23.98 0.87 1.54
N ALA A 276 -25.27 0.72 1.89
CA ALA A 276 -26.27 0.03 1.08
C ALA A 276 -26.37 0.50 -0.40
N PRO A 277 -26.51 1.80 -0.74
CA PRO A 277 -26.57 2.21 -2.15
C PRO A 277 -25.24 1.97 -2.90
N GLN A 278 -24.10 2.11 -2.21
CA GLN A 278 -22.80 1.77 -2.78
C GLN A 278 -22.69 0.26 -3.10
N LEU A 279 -23.28 -0.61 -2.26
CA LEU A 279 -23.37 -2.05 -2.53
C LEU A 279 -24.36 -2.35 -3.67
N GLN A 280 -25.54 -1.72 -3.68
CA GLN A 280 -26.52 -1.90 -4.78
C GLN A 280 -25.90 -1.57 -6.13
N ALA A 281 -25.10 -0.49 -6.23
CA ALA A 281 -24.44 -0.06 -7.46
C ALA A 281 -23.56 -1.15 -8.12
N LEU A 282 -22.92 -2.01 -7.33
CA LEU A 282 -22.02 -3.08 -7.82
C LEU A 282 -22.76 -4.17 -8.63
N TRP A 283 -24.07 -4.32 -8.44
CA TRP A 283 -24.90 -5.35 -9.09
C TRP A 283 -25.69 -4.87 -10.31
N ARG A 284 -25.61 -3.56 -10.65
CA ARG A 284 -26.46 -2.90 -11.66
C ARG A 284 -26.03 -3.17 -13.10
N THR A 285 -24.92 -3.88 -13.32
CA THR A 285 -24.37 -4.25 -14.63
C THR A 285 -24.10 -5.75 -14.69
N THR A 286 -24.14 -6.32 -15.89
CA THR A 286 -23.89 -7.75 -16.13
C THR A 286 -22.49 -8.18 -15.67
N GLU A 287 -21.50 -7.30 -15.86
CA GLU A 287 -20.10 -7.50 -15.51
C GLU A 287 -19.89 -7.36 -14.00
N GLY A 288 -20.52 -6.35 -13.38
CA GLY A 288 -20.49 -6.14 -11.94
C GLY A 288 -21.08 -7.34 -11.19
N ALA A 289 -22.32 -7.71 -11.52
CA ALA A 289 -22.99 -8.87 -10.94
C ALA A 289 -22.27 -10.20 -11.23
N ALA A 290 -21.55 -10.34 -12.36
CA ALA A 290 -20.69 -11.49 -12.60
C ALA A 290 -19.45 -11.50 -11.68
N SER A 291 -18.82 -10.34 -11.42
CA SER A 291 -17.66 -10.25 -10.52
C SER A 291 -17.99 -10.64 -9.08
N MET A 292 -19.23 -10.41 -8.63
CA MET A 292 -19.67 -10.75 -7.27
C MET A 292 -19.77 -12.26 -7.00
N GLN A 293 -19.73 -13.09 -8.04
CA GLN A 293 -19.77 -14.56 -7.91
C GLN A 293 -18.43 -15.15 -7.46
N TYR A 294 -17.37 -14.34 -7.34
CA TYR A 294 -16.04 -14.80 -6.91
C TYR A 294 -16.08 -15.48 -5.53
N ARG A 295 -16.74 -14.88 -4.52
CA ARG A 295 -16.90 -15.51 -3.20
C ARG A 295 -17.52 -16.89 -3.27
N GLN A 296 -18.63 -17.05 -4.00
CA GLN A 296 -19.35 -18.30 -4.15
C GLN A 296 -18.44 -19.39 -4.78
N ASN A 297 -17.69 -19.03 -5.82
CA ASN A 297 -16.74 -19.92 -6.49
C ASN A 297 -15.61 -20.37 -5.56
N CYS A 298 -15.00 -19.44 -4.80
CA CYS A 298 -13.96 -19.75 -3.82
C CYS A 298 -14.48 -20.64 -2.69
N THR A 299 -15.64 -20.29 -2.14
CA THR A 299 -16.30 -21.03 -1.05
C THR A 299 -16.57 -22.49 -1.47
N LYS A 300 -17.14 -22.68 -2.66
CA LYS A 300 -17.37 -24.00 -3.23
C LYS A 300 -16.07 -24.78 -3.41
N ALA A 301 -15.04 -24.18 -3.99
CA ALA A 301 -13.75 -24.83 -4.20
C ALA A 301 -13.07 -25.24 -2.88
N ALA A 302 -13.20 -24.42 -1.83
CA ALA A 302 -12.69 -24.72 -0.49
C ALA A 302 -13.41 -25.91 0.15
N PHE A 303 -14.75 -25.95 0.13
CA PHE A 303 -15.50 -27.12 0.62
C PHE A 303 -15.21 -28.39 -0.18
N GLU A 304 -15.18 -28.31 -1.52
CA GLU A 304 -14.82 -29.46 -2.38
C GLU A 304 -13.40 -29.97 -2.13
N GLU A 305 -12.46 -29.11 -1.73
CA GLU A 305 -11.12 -29.52 -1.29
C GLU A 305 -11.16 -30.23 0.05
N LEU A 306 -11.82 -29.64 1.06
CA LEU A 306 -11.91 -30.20 2.40
C LEU A 306 -12.61 -31.56 2.40
N GLU A 307 -13.70 -31.73 1.64
CA GLU A 307 -14.39 -33.02 1.48
C GLU A 307 -13.45 -34.10 0.89
N ARG A 308 -12.70 -33.73 -0.16
CA ARG A 308 -11.76 -34.64 -0.85
C ARG A 308 -10.58 -35.07 0.01
N ASN A 309 -10.20 -34.24 0.98
CA ASN A 309 -9.00 -34.39 1.80
C ASN A 309 -9.31 -34.64 3.29
N ASN A 310 -10.52 -35.13 3.62
CA ASN A 310 -10.95 -35.44 5.01
C ASN A 310 -10.79 -34.27 6.00
N GLY A 311 -11.15 -33.05 5.58
CA GLY A 311 -11.06 -31.83 6.38
C GLY A 311 -9.67 -31.18 6.41
N VAL A 312 -8.69 -31.68 5.65
CA VAL A 312 -7.33 -31.12 5.59
C VAL A 312 -7.15 -30.25 4.35
N LYS A 313 -6.88 -28.96 4.53
CA LYS A 313 -6.44 -28.09 3.43
C LYS A 313 -4.99 -28.43 3.04
N VAL A 314 -4.75 -28.62 1.74
CA VAL A 314 -3.43 -28.93 1.15
C VAL A 314 -3.00 -27.86 0.15
N SER A 315 -3.96 -27.14 -0.45
CA SER A 315 -3.68 -25.97 -1.28
C SER A 315 -3.23 -24.78 -0.44
N ALA A 316 -2.63 -23.79 -1.09
CA ALA A 316 -2.28 -22.54 -0.43
C ALA A 316 -3.52 -21.81 0.10
N TYR A 317 -3.37 -21.09 1.21
CA TYR A 317 -4.30 -20.04 1.63
C TYR A 317 -4.06 -18.84 0.72
N LYS A 318 -5.12 -18.35 0.06
CA LYS A 318 -5.09 -17.29 -0.95
C LYS A 318 -6.07 -16.15 -0.66
N ASP A 319 -7.18 -16.45 0.02
CA ASP A 319 -8.20 -15.47 0.37
C ASP A 319 -8.68 -15.61 1.85
N PHE A 320 -9.44 -14.63 2.33
CA PHE A 320 -10.24 -14.75 3.56
C PHE A 320 -11.19 -15.96 3.49
N PHE A 321 -11.67 -16.29 2.28
CA PHE A 321 -12.53 -17.43 2.02
C PHE A 321 -11.87 -18.82 2.22
N ASP A 322 -10.54 -18.88 2.42
CA ASP A 322 -9.84 -20.10 2.85
C ASP A 322 -9.78 -20.25 4.38
N GLY A 323 -10.15 -19.21 5.13
CA GLY A 323 -10.03 -19.17 6.59
C GLY A 323 -11.11 -19.98 7.30
N SER A 324 -10.74 -20.64 8.40
CA SER A 324 -11.67 -21.47 9.19
C SER A 324 -12.89 -20.69 9.69
N ASP A 325 -12.73 -19.46 10.17
CA ASP A 325 -13.83 -18.69 10.74
C ASP A 325 -14.88 -18.30 9.68
N TYR A 326 -14.47 -18.10 8.41
CA TYR A 326 -15.39 -17.88 7.30
C TYR A 326 -16.13 -19.16 6.93
N LEU A 327 -15.40 -20.27 6.75
CA LEU A 327 -15.99 -21.55 6.35
C LEU A 327 -16.92 -22.11 7.42
N GLU A 328 -16.59 -21.94 8.70
CA GLU A 328 -17.48 -22.23 9.83
C GLU A 328 -18.74 -21.35 9.79
N ALA A 329 -18.63 -20.04 9.51
CA ALA A 329 -19.80 -19.16 9.42
C ALA A 329 -20.73 -19.53 8.24
N VAL A 330 -20.20 -19.94 7.09
CA VAL A 330 -21.01 -20.47 5.99
C VAL A 330 -21.66 -21.80 6.38
N ALA A 331 -20.92 -22.74 6.97
CA ALA A 331 -21.44 -24.04 7.38
C ALA A 331 -22.49 -23.96 8.50
N GLU A 332 -22.38 -22.99 9.41
CA GLU A 332 -23.37 -22.67 10.45
C GLU A 332 -24.58 -21.88 9.91
N GLY A 333 -24.60 -21.53 8.62
CA GLY A 333 -25.71 -20.79 7.98
C GLY A 333 -25.77 -19.30 8.34
N LYS A 334 -24.71 -18.74 8.90
CA LYS A 334 -24.58 -17.30 9.24
C LYS A 334 -24.31 -16.43 8.02
N ILE A 335 -23.75 -17.01 6.96
CA ILE A 335 -23.50 -16.35 5.67
C ILE A 335 -24.19 -17.16 4.57
N ALA A 336 -25.25 -16.61 3.99
CA ALA A 336 -25.91 -17.19 2.82
C ALA A 336 -25.17 -16.83 1.52
N ASP A 337 -25.49 -17.55 0.43
CA ASP A 337 -24.94 -17.28 -0.91
C ASP A 337 -25.19 -15.85 -1.41
N ASN A 338 -26.29 -15.24 -0.96
CA ASN A 338 -26.73 -13.91 -1.36
C ASN A 338 -26.23 -12.78 -0.45
N ASP A 339 -25.62 -13.08 0.68
CA ASP A 339 -25.11 -12.06 1.60
C ASP A 339 -23.81 -11.44 1.07
N MET A 340 -23.52 -10.21 1.48
CA MET A 340 -22.29 -9.51 1.14
C MET A 340 -21.35 -9.43 2.34
N VAL A 341 -20.07 -9.72 2.11
CA VAL A 341 -19.05 -9.82 3.14
C VAL A 341 -18.13 -8.60 3.08
N VAL A 342 -18.11 -7.81 4.15
CA VAL A 342 -17.37 -6.55 4.21
C VAL A 342 -16.33 -6.52 5.33
N LEU A 343 -15.24 -5.81 5.07
CA LEU A 343 -14.23 -5.41 6.05
C LEU A 343 -14.33 -3.90 6.27
N LEU A 344 -14.32 -3.46 7.54
CA LEU A 344 -14.11 -2.06 7.91
C LEU A 344 -12.62 -1.81 8.13
N SER A 345 -12.09 -0.73 7.56
CA SER A 345 -10.80 -0.18 7.97
C SER A 345 -10.95 1.28 8.40
N ILE A 346 -10.26 1.70 9.45
CA ILE A 346 -10.28 3.09 9.97
C ILE A 346 -8.87 3.52 10.40
N ASP A 347 -8.52 4.76 10.07
CA ASP A 347 -7.21 5.34 10.40
C ASP A 347 -7.28 6.88 10.54
N GLY A 348 -6.27 7.46 11.17
CA GLY A 348 -6.02 8.89 11.31
C GLY A 348 -4.98 9.40 10.30
N ALA A 349 -5.24 10.56 9.71
CA ALA A 349 -4.39 11.20 8.73
C ALA A 349 -4.07 12.65 9.14
N GLN A 350 -2.78 12.98 9.23
CA GLN A 350 -2.31 14.34 9.48
C GLN A 350 -2.20 15.12 8.16
N LEU A 351 -3.05 16.14 7.97
CA LEU A 351 -3.06 16.91 6.72
C LEU A 351 -1.91 17.93 6.57
N TYR A 352 -1.22 18.29 7.67
CA TYR A 352 -0.14 19.29 7.65
C TYR A 352 0.99 18.95 8.62
N ARG A 353 2.23 18.89 8.10
CA ARG A 353 3.44 18.55 8.87
C ARG A 353 3.67 19.41 10.13
N ASN A 354 3.33 20.70 10.08
CA ASN A 354 3.62 21.68 11.13
C ASN A 354 2.36 22.18 11.88
N LYS A 355 1.24 21.44 11.81
CA LYS A 355 0.01 21.74 12.57
C LYS A 355 -0.62 20.44 13.06
N ALA A 356 -1.10 20.43 14.30
CA ALA A 356 -2.01 19.38 14.77
C ALA A 356 -3.32 19.47 13.98
N SER A 357 -3.52 18.55 13.04
CA SER A 357 -4.61 18.59 12.08
C SER A 357 -5.02 17.18 11.65
N ASP A 358 -5.38 16.37 12.65
CA ASP A 358 -5.74 14.95 12.49
C ASP A 358 -7.17 14.84 11.95
N CYS A 359 -7.36 14.55 10.66
CA CYS A 359 -8.65 14.02 10.20
C CYS A 359 -8.65 12.50 10.34
N TRP A 360 -9.82 11.91 10.57
CA TRP A 360 -9.97 10.45 10.59
C TRP A 360 -10.95 10.04 9.50
N MET A 361 -10.77 8.85 8.93
CA MET A 361 -11.68 8.33 7.92
C MET A 361 -11.79 6.81 8.00
N TYR A 362 -12.93 6.27 7.56
CA TYR A 362 -13.12 4.83 7.44
C TYR A 362 -13.64 4.44 6.07
N ILE A 363 -13.22 3.26 5.62
CA ILE A 363 -13.55 2.64 4.35
C ILE A 363 -14.19 1.26 4.58
N TRP A 364 -14.94 0.82 3.58
CA TRP A 364 -15.43 -0.54 3.47
C TRP A 364 -14.74 -1.23 2.29
N VAL A 365 -14.18 -2.41 2.53
CA VAL A 365 -13.64 -3.29 1.50
C VAL A 365 -14.63 -4.44 1.31
N VAL A 366 -15.15 -4.60 0.08
CA VAL A 366 -16.09 -5.67 -0.28
C VAL A 366 -15.28 -6.93 -0.62
N LEU A 367 -15.28 -7.92 0.27
CA LEU A 367 -14.45 -9.12 0.10
C LEU A 367 -14.93 -9.99 -1.06
N ASP A 368 -16.20 -9.88 -1.46
CA ASP A 368 -16.79 -10.65 -2.57
C ASP A 368 -16.12 -10.42 -3.95
N HIS A 369 -15.34 -9.36 -4.15
CA HIS A 369 -14.53 -9.17 -5.35
C HIS A 369 -13.20 -9.94 -5.28
N ASP A 370 -12.70 -10.39 -6.43
CA ASP A 370 -11.34 -10.93 -6.57
C ASP A 370 -10.25 -9.95 -6.08
N PRO A 371 -9.22 -10.40 -5.34
CA PRO A 371 -8.15 -9.55 -4.80
C PRO A 371 -7.50 -8.61 -5.82
N SER A 372 -7.33 -9.03 -7.08
CA SER A 372 -6.73 -8.21 -8.14
C SER A 372 -7.58 -7.01 -8.56
N ASN A 373 -8.83 -6.94 -8.09
CA ASN A 373 -9.73 -5.81 -8.28
C ASN A 373 -10.14 -5.15 -6.96
N ARG A 374 -10.31 -5.95 -5.88
CA ARG A 374 -10.84 -5.55 -4.57
C ARG A 374 -10.22 -4.27 -3.99
N TYR A 375 -8.91 -4.09 -4.11
CA TYR A 375 -8.17 -2.96 -3.51
C TYR A 375 -7.84 -1.82 -4.49
N LYS A 376 -8.35 -1.88 -5.73
CA LYS A 376 -8.32 -0.73 -6.65
C LYS A 376 -9.28 0.34 -6.12
N VAL A 377 -8.87 1.61 -6.20
CA VAL A 377 -9.56 2.77 -5.58
C VAL A 377 -11.02 2.93 -6.01
N GLN A 378 -11.40 2.38 -7.16
CA GLN A 378 -12.77 2.38 -7.69
C GLN A 378 -13.71 1.35 -7.01
N HIS A 379 -13.17 0.34 -6.32
CA HIS A 379 -13.93 -0.71 -5.62
C HIS A 379 -13.82 -0.62 -4.09
N VAL A 380 -12.93 0.23 -3.57
CA VAL A 380 -12.87 0.58 -2.14
C VAL A 380 -13.93 1.64 -1.87
N LEU A 381 -14.87 1.34 -0.97
CA LEU A 381 -16.03 2.19 -0.70
C LEU A 381 -15.71 3.12 0.48
N LEU A 382 -16.11 4.38 0.39
CA LEU A 382 -15.90 5.33 1.48
C LEU A 382 -17.05 5.22 2.48
N GLY A 383 -16.71 5.12 3.77
CA GLY A 383 -17.67 4.99 4.85
C GLY A 383 -17.93 6.30 5.60
N GLY A 384 -16.90 7.11 5.83
CA GLY A 384 -17.06 8.43 6.44
C GLY A 384 -15.76 9.21 6.63
N VAL A 385 -15.90 10.53 6.82
CA VAL A 385 -14.82 11.48 7.07
C VAL A 385 -15.14 12.29 8.34
N ILE A 386 -14.19 12.31 9.26
CA ILE A 386 -14.21 12.99 10.55
C ILE A 386 -13.16 14.12 10.50
N PRO A 387 -13.57 15.39 10.34
CA PRO A 387 -12.66 16.54 10.34
C PRO A 387 -11.83 16.68 11.62
N GLY A 388 -10.54 17.00 11.48
CA GLY A 388 -9.66 17.43 12.57
C GLY A 388 -10.04 18.81 13.11
N PRO A 389 -9.40 19.30 14.19
CA PRO A 389 -7.95 19.27 14.29
C PRO A 389 -7.35 18.16 15.17
N ASN A 390 -8.14 17.54 16.05
CA ASN A 390 -7.63 16.57 17.03
C ASN A 390 -8.22 15.17 16.78
N LYS A 391 -7.48 14.13 17.17
CA LYS A 391 -8.01 12.77 17.28
C LYS A 391 -9.32 12.67 18.12
N PRO A 392 -10.30 11.85 17.70
CA PRO A 392 -11.54 11.62 18.46
C PRO A 392 -11.31 11.17 19.91
N LYS A 393 -12.13 11.68 20.85
CA LYS A 393 -12.15 11.20 22.24
C LYS A 393 -13.14 10.04 22.45
N ASN A 394 -14.19 9.98 21.63
CA ASN A 394 -15.15 8.88 21.60
C ASN A 394 -15.42 8.50 20.14
N LEU A 395 -14.71 7.48 19.65
CA LEU A 395 -14.78 7.02 18.26
C LEU A 395 -16.14 6.36 17.94
N ASP A 396 -16.74 5.68 18.92
CA ASP A 396 -18.10 5.11 18.87
C ASP A 396 -19.11 6.11 18.27
N SER A 397 -19.10 7.37 18.71
CA SER A 397 -20.02 8.42 18.25
C SER A 397 -19.89 8.79 16.76
N PHE A 398 -18.72 8.60 16.16
CA PHE A 398 -18.51 8.88 14.74
C PHE A 398 -18.80 7.68 13.84
N LEU A 399 -18.62 6.45 14.36
CA LEU A 399 -18.98 5.21 13.67
C LEU A 399 -20.48 4.89 13.76
N PHE A 400 -21.15 5.37 14.81
CA PHE A 400 -22.54 5.02 15.12
C PHE A 400 -23.50 5.18 13.93
N THR A 401 -23.48 6.31 13.22
CA THR A 401 -24.40 6.54 12.10
C THR A 401 -24.27 5.47 11.01
N GLY A 402 -23.03 5.11 10.63
CA GLY A 402 -22.79 4.05 9.63
C GLY A 402 -23.16 2.66 10.13
N LEU A 403 -22.83 2.35 11.39
CA LEU A 403 -23.19 1.07 12.02
C LEU A 403 -24.70 0.95 12.28
N TYR A 404 -25.42 2.06 12.47
CA TYR A 404 -26.87 2.07 12.69
C TYR A 404 -27.60 1.60 11.43
N HIS A 405 -27.23 2.10 10.25
CA HIS A 405 -27.86 1.65 9.00
C HIS A 405 -27.48 0.21 8.63
N ILE A 406 -26.28 -0.25 8.96
CA ILE A 406 -25.91 -1.68 8.83
C ILE A 406 -26.74 -2.54 9.79
N SER A 407 -26.83 -2.17 11.07
CA SER A 407 -27.64 -2.91 12.05
C SER A 407 -29.12 -2.92 11.66
N ALA A 408 -29.67 -1.80 11.18
CA ALA A 408 -31.04 -1.71 10.70
C ALA A 408 -31.33 -2.67 9.53
N ILE A 409 -30.36 -2.87 8.63
CA ILE A 409 -30.42 -3.87 7.55
C ILE A 409 -30.37 -5.30 8.11
N GLN A 410 -29.45 -5.56 9.05
CA GLN A 410 -29.35 -6.88 9.70
C GLN A 410 -30.65 -7.26 10.41
N GLN A 411 -31.22 -6.36 11.21
CA GLN A 411 -32.49 -6.54 11.92
C GLN A 411 -33.71 -6.68 10.97
N ALA A 412 -33.62 -6.14 9.75
CA ALA A 412 -34.66 -6.31 8.72
C ALA A 412 -34.57 -7.64 7.96
N GLY A 413 -33.52 -8.45 8.19
CA GLY A 413 -33.23 -9.65 7.40
C GLY A 413 -32.60 -9.34 6.04
N GLY A 414 -31.95 -8.19 5.89
CA GLY A 414 -31.28 -7.73 4.68
C GLY A 414 -31.99 -6.58 3.96
N PHE A 415 -31.49 -6.26 2.78
CA PHE A 415 -32.01 -5.23 1.87
C PHE A 415 -32.14 -5.77 0.44
N ARG A 416 -32.91 -5.08 -0.41
CA ARG A 416 -33.18 -5.53 -1.78
C ARG A 416 -32.04 -5.08 -2.71
N ILE A 417 -31.54 -6.03 -3.50
CA ILE A 417 -30.57 -5.80 -4.57
C ILE A 417 -31.16 -6.35 -5.87
N TRP A 418 -31.13 -5.56 -6.95
CA TRP A 418 -31.45 -6.03 -8.30
C TRP A 418 -30.18 -6.50 -9.01
N ASN A 419 -30.18 -7.76 -9.44
CA ASN A 419 -29.08 -8.40 -10.15
C ASN A 419 -29.26 -8.23 -11.66
N ALA A 420 -28.44 -7.40 -12.30
CA ALA A 420 -28.53 -7.15 -13.74
C ALA A 420 -28.20 -8.38 -14.61
N LYS A 421 -27.47 -9.38 -14.08
CA LYS A 421 -27.12 -10.62 -14.80
C LYS A 421 -28.27 -11.62 -14.85
N SER A 422 -29.11 -11.69 -13.82
CA SER A 422 -30.30 -12.55 -13.80
C SER A 422 -31.62 -11.81 -14.08
N GLY A 423 -31.63 -10.48 -14.01
CA GLY A 423 -32.82 -9.64 -14.09
C GLY A 423 -33.71 -9.68 -12.85
N GLN A 424 -33.28 -10.33 -11.76
CA GLN A 424 -34.09 -10.61 -10.58
C GLN A 424 -33.66 -9.78 -9.36
N ILE A 425 -34.60 -9.50 -8.45
CA ILE A 425 -34.27 -9.03 -7.11
C ILE A 425 -33.96 -10.22 -6.20
N PHE A 426 -32.95 -10.06 -5.36
CA PHE A 426 -32.69 -10.90 -4.20
C PHE A 426 -32.59 -10.07 -2.92
N MET A 427 -32.76 -10.74 -1.77
CA MET A 427 -32.46 -10.18 -0.45
C MET A 427 -31.01 -10.50 -0.10
N SER A 428 -30.27 -9.50 0.37
CA SER A 428 -28.87 -9.62 0.80
C SER A 428 -28.71 -9.03 2.19
N ASN A 429 -28.04 -9.73 3.10
CA ASN A 429 -27.60 -9.16 4.37
C ASN A 429 -26.13 -8.70 4.30
N ILE A 430 -25.70 -7.89 5.26
CA ILE A 430 -24.34 -7.37 5.35
C ILE A 430 -23.61 -8.07 6.50
N PHE A 431 -22.69 -8.97 6.15
CA PHE A 431 -21.83 -9.66 7.11
C PHE A 431 -20.54 -8.87 7.35
N LEU A 432 -20.32 -8.38 8.57
CA LEU A 432 -19.08 -7.70 8.95
C LEU A 432 -18.02 -8.75 9.33
N ALA A 433 -17.18 -9.11 8.37
CA ALA A 433 -16.13 -10.09 8.56
C ALA A 433 -15.05 -9.61 9.53
N LEU A 434 -14.48 -8.43 9.25
CA LEU A 434 -13.30 -7.93 9.95
C LEU A 434 -13.35 -6.43 10.17
N VAL A 435 -12.71 -6.01 11.27
CA VAL A 435 -12.39 -4.62 11.60
C VAL A 435 -10.87 -4.52 11.70
N SER A 436 -10.26 -3.68 10.87
CA SER A 436 -8.81 -3.45 10.82
C SER A 436 -8.48 -2.00 11.16
N ALA A 437 -7.40 -1.82 11.92
CA ALA A 437 -6.84 -0.53 12.32
C ALA A 437 -5.42 -0.74 12.88
N ASP A 438 -4.65 0.35 12.97
CA ASP A 438 -3.35 0.40 13.66
C ASP A 438 -3.46 0.01 15.16
N GLY A 439 -2.34 0.01 15.89
CA GLY A 439 -2.34 -0.34 17.33
C GLY A 439 -3.20 0.61 18.18
N PRO A 440 -2.89 1.91 18.20
CA PRO A 440 -3.65 2.95 18.89
C PRO A 440 -5.15 2.98 18.59
N ALA A 441 -5.57 3.10 17.32
CA ALA A 441 -6.97 3.16 16.92
C ALA A 441 -7.72 1.85 17.23
N MET A 442 -7.08 0.69 17.05
CA MET A 442 -7.69 -0.59 17.41
C MET A 442 -8.05 -0.64 18.91
N SER A 443 -7.24 -0.08 19.80
CA SER A 443 -7.57 -0.03 21.24
C SER A 443 -8.84 0.76 21.55
N CYS A 444 -9.16 1.79 20.75
CA CYS A 444 -10.40 2.55 20.85
C CYS A 444 -11.61 1.75 20.34
N LEU A 445 -11.42 0.92 19.30
CA LEU A 445 -12.46 0.09 18.68
C LEU A 445 -12.81 -1.13 19.52
N ASN A 446 -11.81 -1.91 19.93
CA ASN A 446 -12.01 -3.17 20.65
C ASN A 446 -12.39 -2.98 22.14
N GLY A 447 -12.11 -1.81 22.71
CA GLY A 447 -12.39 -1.52 24.11
C GLY A 447 -11.44 -2.24 25.07
N PHE A 448 -10.21 -2.51 24.65
CA PHE A 448 -9.14 -3.07 25.47
C PHE A 448 -8.19 -1.98 25.99
N VAL A 449 -7.36 -2.34 26.95
CA VAL A 449 -6.16 -1.57 27.30
C VAL A 449 -5.15 -1.67 26.16
N GLY A 450 -4.42 -0.58 25.91
CA GLY A 450 -3.28 -0.58 24.99
C GLY A 450 -2.11 -1.43 25.50
N HIS A 451 -0.99 -1.39 24.76
CA HIS A 451 0.13 -2.33 24.88
C HIS A 451 0.84 -2.39 26.26
N HIS A 452 0.58 -1.43 27.17
CA HIS A 452 1.13 -1.41 28.54
C HIS A 452 0.28 -2.17 29.58
N GLY A 453 -0.84 -2.77 29.16
CA GLY A 453 -1.76 -3.47 30.05
C GLY A 453 -1.26 -4.82 30.57
N ARG A 454 -1.76 -5.24 31.74
CA ARG A 454 -1.48 -6.57 32.30
C ARG A 454 -1.93 -7.71 31.37
N VAL A 455 -3.08 -7.52 30.71
CA VAL A 455 -3.53 -8.32 29.56
C VAL A 455 -3.56 -7.35 28.38
N HIS A 456 -2.55 -7.42 27.49
CA HIS A 456 -2.30 -6.43 26.43
C HIS A 456 -2.43 -7.00 25.00
N CYS A 457 -2.57 -8.31 24.86
CA CYS A 457 -2.62 -8.95 23.55
C CYS A 457 -3.92 -8.57 22.84
N ARG A 458 -3.85 -8.01 21.63
CA ARG A 458 -5.05 -7.60 20.85
C ARG A 458 -5.94 -8.78 20.46
N PHE A 459 -5.34 -9.96 20.29
CA PHE A 459 -6.03 -11.24 20.06
C PHE A 459 -6.58 -11.86 21.37
N TYR A 460 -6.39 -11.17 22.50
CA TYR A 460 -6.90 -11.55 23.82
C TYR A 460 -6.44 -12.94 24.32
N CYS A 461 -5.22 -13.34 23.93
CA CYS A 461 -4.61 -14.57 24.44
C CYS A 461 -4.31 -14.47 25.95
N PRO A 462 -4.21 -15.62 26.65
CA PRO A 462 -4.12 -15.61 28.12
C PRO A 462 -2.73 -15.23 28.68
N LEU A 463 -1.83 -14.67 27.85
CA LEU A 463 -0.54 -14.17 28.32
C LEU A 463 -0.73 -12.97 29.26
N ILE A 464 -0.34 -13.17 30.51
CA ILE A 464 -0.19 -12.10 31.49
C ILE A 464 1.20 -11.47 31.32
N GLY A 465 1.25 -10.14 31.19
CA GLY A 465 2.52 -9.41 31.14
C GLY A 465 3.20 -9.31 32.52
N ARG A 466 4.47 -8.89 32.52
CA ARG A 466 5.27 -8.61 33.72
C ARG A 466 5.58 -7.12 33.82
N HIS A 467 5.47 -6.54 35.00
CA HIS A 467 5.84 -5.14 35.24
C HIS A 467 7.12 -5.02 36.06
N LYS A 468 7.88 -3.94 35.85
CA LYS A 468 9.02 -3.61 36.72
C LYS A 468 8.51 -3.26 38.13
N PRO A 469 9.21 -3.62 39.22
CA PRO A 469 8.85 -3.21 40.57
C PRO A 469 8.64 -1.69 40.67
N GLY A 470 7.45 -1.25 41.09
CA GLY A 470 7.10 0.18 41.16
C GLY A 470 6.86 0.88 39.82
N GLY A 471 7.03 0.18 38.68
CA GLY A 471 6.79 0.73 37.35
C GLY A 471 5.31 0.65 36.94
N PRO A 472 4.82 1.58 36.08
CA PRO A 472 3.42 1.64 35.68
C PRO A 472 3.03 0.66 34.54
N HIS A 473 4.02 0.09 33.84
CA HIS A 473 3.80 -0.65 32.58
C HIS A 473 4.06 -2.15 32.73
N TYR A 474 3.15 -2.94 32.17
CA TYR A 474 3.36 -4.37 31.94
C TYR A 474 3.93 -4.60 30.54
N TYR A 475 4.81 -5.58 30.42
CA TYR A 475 5.49 -5.98 29.19
C TYR A 475 5.18 -7.45 28.87
N PRO A 476 5.02 -7.85 27.58
CA PRO A 476 4.83 -9.25 27.14
C PRO A 476 5.92 -10.29 27.52
N ALA A 477 6.83 -10.00 28.45
CA ALA A 477 7.92 -10.89 28.84
C ALA A 477 7.39 -12.22 29.41
N ARG A 478 7.66 -13.31 28.70
CA ARG A 478 7.23 -14.67 29.08
C ARG A 478 8.22 -15.28 30.05
N LEU A 479 9.52 -15.05 29.86
CA LEU A 479 10.56 -15.54 30.75
C LEU A 479 10.56 -14.73 32.06
N LYS A 480 10.44 -15.44 33.18
CA LYS A 480 10.51 -14.89 34.53
C LYS A 480 11.94 -14.39 34.80
N PRO A 481 12.13 -13.12 35.19
CA PRO A 481 13.43 -12.64 35.61
C PRO A 481 13.95 -13.36 36.86
N LEU A 482 15.27 -13.41 37.04
CA LEU A 482 15.86 -14.06 38.21
C LEU A 482 15.51 -13.29 39.50
N GLY A 483 15.07 -14.02 40.53
CA GLY A 483 14.64 -13.41 41.80
C GLY A 483 13.32 -12.62 41.73
N PHE A 484 12.55 -12.73 40.65
CA PHE A 484 11.34 -11.93 40.44
C PHE A 484 10.13 -12.42 41.27
N THR A 485 9.67 -11.57 42.18
CA THR A 485 8.58 -11.83 43.14
C THR A 485 7.45 -10.80 43.08
N VAL A 486 7.32 -10.07 41.96
CA VAL A 486 6.35 -8.97 41.84
C VAL A 486 4.93 -9.52 41.73
N THR A 487 4.17 -9.34 42.81
CA THR A 487 2.83 -9.93 43.02
C THR A 487 1.89 -9.70 41.84
N GLY A 488 1.31 -10.79 41.33
CA GLY A 488 0.31 -10.75 40.26
C GLY A 488 0.90 -10.83 38.85
N CYS A 489 2.21 -10.89 38.71
CA CYS A 489 2.90 -11.26 37.47
C CYS A 489 4.14 -12.14 37.71
N ASP A 490 4.17 -12.81 38.86
CA ASP A 490 5.20 -13.72 39.34
C ASP A 490 5.00 -15.18 38.89
N HIS A 491 4.08 -15.43 37.94
CA HIS A 491 3.90 -16.73 37.28
C HIS A 491 5.19 -17.23 36.64
N ASP A 492 5.31 -18.55 36.45
CA ASP A 492 6.49 -19.14 35.81
C ASP A 492 6.57 -18.85 34.31
N ASP A 493 7.57 -19.39 33.64
CA ASP A 493 7.82 -19.16 32.21
C ASP A 493 6.64 -19.64 31.35
N VAL A 494 6.30 -18.88 30.30
CA VAL A 494 5.21 -19.22 29.37
C VAL A 494 5.78 -19.69 28.04
N ASP A 495 5.62 -20.98 27.73
CA ASP A 495 5.84 -21.50 26.38
C ASP A 495 4.74 -20.98 25.46
N ILE A 496 5.15 -20.20 24.46
CA ILE A 496 4.24 -19.58 23.50
C ILE A 496 3.69 -20.58 22.48
N ASN A 497 4.40 -21.69 22.19
CA ASN A 497 3.84 -22.76 21.34
C ASN A 497 2.62 -23.38 22.02
N ALA A 498 2.80 -23.87 23.26
CA ALA A 498 1.73 -24.48 24.03
C ALA A 498 0.56 -23.51 24.29
N LEU A 499 0.87 -22.23 24.51
CA LEU A 499 -0.14 -21.17 24.68
C LEU A 499 -1.01 -21.00 23.42
N LEU A 500 -0.41 -20.91 22.24
CA LEU A 500 -1.14 -20.60 21.00
C LEU A 500 -1.74 -21.84 20.35
N SER A 501 -1.08 -23.01 20.42
CA SER A 501 -1.62 -24.28 19.91
C SER A 501 -2.88 -24.75 20.65
N SER A 502 -3.17 -24.20 21.83
CA SER A 502 -4.34 -24.52 22.66
C SER A 502 -5.36 -23.39 22.76
N PHE A 503 -5.16 -22.28 22.02
CA PHE A 503 -5.99 -21.08 22.12
C PHE A 503 -6.68 -20.77 20.79
N THR A 504 -8.02 -20.70 20.81
CA THR A 504 -8.84 -20.39 19.62
C THR A 504 -9.54 -19.03 19.75
N SER A 505 -10.04 -18.49 18.63
CA SER A 505 -10.94 -17.32 18.62
C SER A 505 -12.19 -17.52 19.48
N ARG A 506 -12.75 -18.74 19.47
CA ARG A 506 -13.89 -19.14 20.32
C ARG A 506 -13.53 -19.12 21.81
N ASP A 507 -12.28 -19.39 22.19
CA ASP A 507 -11.83 -19.30 23.59
C ASP A 507 -11.49 -17.86 24.00
N ALA A 508 -10.93 -17.07 23.08
CA ALA A 508 -10.78 -15.61 23.21
C ALA A 508 -12.14 -14.96 23.52
N GLU A 509 -13.18 -15.33 22.79
CA GLU A 509 -14.55 -14.82 22.98
C GLU A 509 -15.15 -15.22 24.33
N LYS A 510 -15.03 -16.48 24.75
CA LYS A 510 -15.47 -16.92 26.10
C LYS A 510 -14.77 -16.12 27.20
N ALA A 511 -13.45 -15.97 27.09
CA ALA A 511 -12.64 -15.23 28.05
C ALA A 511 -13.00 -13.74 28.07
N TYR A 512 -13.22 -13.13 26.89
CA TYR A 512 -13.64 -11.74 26.75
C TYR A 512 -15.00 -11.52 27.39
N ASN A 513 -16.02 -12.31 27.03
CA ASN A 513 -17.37 -12.18 27.56
C ASN A 513 -17.41 -12.38 29.09
N HIS A 514 -16.69 -13.38 29.61
CA HIS A 514 -16.55 -13.59 31.05
C HIS A 514 -15.95 -12.35 31.75
N ASN A 515 -14.83 -11.84 31.25
CA ASN A 515 -14.12 -10.71 31.85
C ASN A 515 -14.87 -9.38 31.68
N LEU A 516 -15.54 -9.16 30.55
CA LEU A 516 -16.43 -8.03 30.33
C LEU A 516 -17.55 -8.05 31.38
N SER A 517 -18.20 -9.19 31.61
CA SER A 517 -19.26 -9.31 32.63
C SER A 517 -18.80 -8.85 34.03
N ARG A 518 -17.52 -9.09 34.36
CA ARG A 518 -16.90 -8.61 35.62
C ARG A 518 -16.67 -7.10 35.60
N VAL A 519 -16.14 -6.54 34.51
CA VAL A 519 -15.88 -5.10 34.38
C VAL A 519 -17.18 -4.28 34.41
N VAL A 520 -18.24 -4.72 33.72
CA VAL A 520 -19.49 -3.94 33.60
C VAL A 520 -20.31 -3.87 34.88
N VAL A 521 -20.21 -4.85 35.79
CA VAL A 521 -20.86 -4.81 37.11
C VAL A 521 -20.04 -4.06 38.17
N SER A 522 -19.11 -3.19 37.76
CA SER A 522 -18.36 -2.32 38.69
C SER A 522 -19.27 -1.20 39.20
N ARG A 523 -19.22 -0.90 40.50
CA ARG A 523 -20.04 0.14 41.15
C ARG A 523 -19.24 1.39 41.48
N THR A 524 -17.93 1.25 41.69
CA THR A 524 -17.03 2.34 42.08
C THR A 524 -15.86 2.45 41.11
N LYS A 525 -15.21 3.63 41.07
CA LYS A 525 -13.99 3.87 40.28
C LYS A 525 -12.88 2.88 40.65
N THR A 526 -12.73 2.57 41.95
CA THR A 526 -11.74 1.62 42.47
C THR A 526 -12.01 0.19 41.99
N GLU A 527 -13.27 -0.28 42.06
CA GLU A 527 -13.65 -1.59 41.50
C GLU A 527 -13.37 -1.67 40.00
N TYR A 528 -13.75 -0.63 39.26
CA TYR A 528 -13.52 -0.55 37.81
C TYR A 528 -12.04 -0.62 37.47
N GLN A 529 -11.20 0.18 38.13
CA GLN A 529 -9.75 0.18 37.94
C GLN A 529 -9.13 -1.18 38.27
N ALA A 530 -9.51 -1.81 39.38
CA ALA A 530 -9.01 -3.13 39.77
C ALA A 530 -9.42 -4.23 38.78
N ARG A 531 -10.68 -4.23 38.30
CA ARG A 531 -11.16 -5.22 37.33
C ARG A 531 -10.54 -4.99 35.96
N ARG A 532 -10.51 -3.76 35.45
CA ARG A 532 -9.81 -3.38 34.21
C ARG A 532 -8.35 -3.83 34.22
N LEU A 533 -7.63 -3.63 35.34
CA LEU A 533 -6.25 -4.09 35.47
C LEU A 533 -6.14 -5.62 35.45
N GLN A 534 -7.10 -6.35 36.02
CA GLN A 534 -7.10 -7.82 36.00
C GLN A 534 -7.48 -8.41 34.64
N THR A 535 -8.29 -7.73 33.84
CA THR A 535 -8.89 -8.28 32.61
C THR A 535 -8.32 -7.73 31.31
N GLY A 536 -7.74 -6.53 31.34
CA GLY A 536 -7.42 -5.77 30.12
C GLY A 536 -8.64 -5.15 29.42
N VAL A 537 -9.86 -5.34 29.92
CA VAL A 537 -11.08 -4.80 29.29
C VAL A 537 -11.44 -3.43 29.88
N VAL A 538 -11.66 -2.46 28.99
CA VAL A 538 -11.96 -1.05 29.30
C VAL A 538 -13.46 -0.77 29.22
N LYS A 539 -14.10 -1.14 28.10
CA LYS A 539 -15.52 -0.94 27.79
C LYS A 539 -15.97 -2.02 26.79
N PRO A 540 -17.27 -2.34 26.66
CA PRO A 540 -17.73 -3.15 25.53
C PRO A 540 -17.49 -2.40 24.21
N THR A 541 -17.18 -3.14 23.15
CA THR A 541 -17.07 -2.55 21.80
C THR A 541 -18.44 -2.21 21.22
N ILE A 542 -18.53 -1.13 20.44
CA ILE A 542 -19.76 -0.72 19.73
C ILE A 542 -20.26 -1.80 18.76
N PHE A 543 -19.36 -2.60 18.17
CA PHE A 543 -19.72 -3.70 17.28
C PHE A 543 -20.60 -4.78 17.97
N SER A 544 -20.57 -4.89 19.30
CA SER A 544 -21.50 -5.76 20.06
C SER A 544 -22.98 -5.31 20.00
N GLY A 545 -23.27 -4.20 19.32
CA GLY A 545 -24.61 -3.74 18.96
C GLY A 545 -25.16 -4.31 17.63
N LEU A 546 -24.32 -4.90 16.79
CA LEU A 546 -24.72 -5.59 15.56
C LEU A 546 -25.37 -6.95 15.87
N ASP A 547 -25.99 -7.58 14.85
CA ASP A 547 -26.47 -8.96 14.98
C ASP A 547 -25.26 -9.93 15.09
N PRO A 548 -25.17 -10.76 16.15
CA PRO A 548 -24.06 -11.69 16.34
C PRO A 548 -23.98 -12.82 15.30
N ASN A 549 -25.01 -13.03 14.48
CA ASN A 549 -24.97 -13.93 13.33
C ASN A 549 -24.48 -13.24 12.05
N MET A 550 -24.39 -11.90 12.04
CA MET A 550 -23.99 -11.11 10.86
C MET A 550 -22.62 -10.44 11.05
N MET A 551 -21.77 -11.02 11.90
CA MET A 551 -20.36 -10.65 12.07
C MET A 551 -19.54 -11.81 12.63
N LEU A 552 -18.21 -11.74 12.56
CA LEU A 552 -17.36 -12.61 13.37
C LEU A 552 -17.43 -12.25 14.87
N GLY A 553 -17.22 -13.24 15.74
CA GLY A 553 -17.30 -13.09 17.20
C GLY A 553 -16.28 -12.10 17.76
N VAL A 554 -16.56 -11.52 18.94
CA VAL A 554 -15.65 -10.57 19.61
C VAL A 554 -14.74 -11.33 20.58
N PRO A 555 -13.40 -11.24 20.49
CA PRO A 555 -12.62 -10.27 19.71
C PRO A 555 -12.11 -10.74 18.34
N GLY A 556 -12.46 -11.94 17.86
CA GLY A 556 -12.01 -12.48 16.57
C GLY A 556 -12.29 -11.61 15.33
N ILE A 557 -13.27 -10.71 15.39
CA ILE A 557 -13.53 -9.68 14.37
C ILE A 557 -12.36 -8.67 14.19
N PHE A 558 -11.51 -8.49 15.20
CA PHE A 558 -10.43 -7.50 15.17
C PHE A 558 -9.16 -8.09 14.57
N ALA A 559 -8.95 -7.82 13.28
CA ALA A 559 -7.81 -8.33 12.53
C ALA A 559 -6.47 -7.83 13.11
N GLY A 560 -5.42 -8.65 12.97
CA GLY A 560 -4.04 -8.21 13.15
C GLY A 560 -3.56 -7.38 11.95
N ASP A 561 -2.85 -6.27 12.19
CA ASP A 561 -2.27 -5.51 11.09
C ASP A 561 -0.88 -6.04 10.71
N CYS A 562 -0.76 -6.62 9.52
CA CYS A 562 0.50 -7.08 8.95
C CYS A 562 1.29 -5.98 8.22
N MET A 563 0.81 -4.72 8.24
CA MET A 563 1.57 -3.57 7.74
C MET A 563 2.47 -3.00 8.84
N HIS A 564 1.90 -2.31 9.85
CA HIS A 564 2.67 -1.56 10.84
C HIS A 564 3.55 -2.48 11.69
N LEU A 565 3.07 -3.68 12.03
CA LEU A 565 3.82 -4.63 12.86
C LEU A 565 5.21 -4.97 12.27
N PRO A 566 5.33 -5.53 11.06
CA PRO A 566 6.64 -5.74 10.45
C PRO A 566 7.27 -4.46 9.92
N ALA A 567 6.52 -3.54 9.30
CA ALA A 567 7.13 -2.40 8.61
C ALA A 567 7.61 -1.27 9.54
N LEU A 568 7.11 -1.19 10.78
CA LEU A 568 7.45 -0.11 11.71
C LEU A 568 7.83 -0.67 13.10
N ASN A 569 6.93 -1.40 13.74
CA ASN A 569 7.07 -1.75 15.17
C ASN A 569 8.19 -2.77 15.47
N ILE A 570 8.57 -3.61 14.50
CA ILE A 570 9.74 -4.49 14.60
C ILE A 570 11.03 -3.69 14.35
N PRO A 571 11.23 -2.97 13.23
CA PRO A 571 12.40 -2.11 13.01
C PRO A 571 12.66 -1.11 14.14
N ASP A 572 11.63 -0.46 14.69
CA ASP A 572 11.76 0.49 15.80
C ASP A 572 12.18 -0.15 17.13
N LEU A 573 12.00 -1.46 17.29
CA LEU A 573 12.60 -2.18 18.42
C LEU A 573 14.07 -2.52 18.14
N TYR A 574 14.36 -3.16 17.02
CA TYR A 574 15.69 -3.74 16.77
C TYR A 574 16.76 -2.69 16.43
N ILE A 575 16.43 -1.68 15.61
CA ILE A 575 17.43 -0.72 15.15
C ILE A 575 17.96 0.15 16.31
N PRO A 576 17.14 0.69 17.23
CA PRO A 576 17.66 1.44 18.37
C PRO A 576 18.40 0.56 19.40
N LEU A 577 18.06 -0.74 19.52
CA LEU A 577 18.86 -1.70 20.29
C LEU A 577 20.26 -1.87 19.67
N TRP A 578 20.36 -2.07 18.35
CA TRP A 578 21.64 -2.23 17.65
C TRP A 578 22.45 -0.93 17.56
N ARG A 579 21.79 0.23 17.61
CA ARG A 579 22.44 1.55 17.73
C ARG A 579 22.78 1.94 19.16
N GLY A 580 22.38 1.16 20.17
CA GLY A 580 22.53 1.54 21.57
C GLY A 580 21.77 2.83 21.93
N THR A 581 20.77 3.24 21.15
CA THR A 581 19.97 4.45 21.38
C THR A 581 18.71 4.17 22.19
N PHE A 582 18.25 2.91 22.24
CA PHE A 582 17.15 2.44 23.09
C PHE A 582 17.35 2.79 24.58
N ASP A 583 16.27 2.91 25.34
CA ASP A 583 16.29 3.24 26.77
C ASP A 583 17.07 2.23 27.60
N CYS A 584 17.81 2.71 28.60
CA CYS A 584 18.63 1.89 29.50
C CYS A 584 18.39 2.33 30.94
N ASP A 585 17.87 1.42 31.76
CA ASP A 585 17.70 1.64 33.20
C ASP A 585 19.05 1.87 33.88
N SER A 586 19.06 2.61 34.99
CA SER A 586 20.28 2.97 35.74
C SER A 586 21.08 1.79 36.31
N THR A 587 20.52 0.58 36.33
CA THR A 587 21.18 -0.67 36.77
C THR A 587 21.73 -1.51 35.62
N ASP A 588 21.48 -1.10 34.36
CA ASP A 588 22.10 -1.66 33.16
C ASP A 588 23.13 -0.69 32.56
N THR A 589 23.87 -1.14 31.57
CA THR A 589 24.78 -0.26 30.81
C THR A 589 24.88 -0.69 29.36
N LYS A 590 24.72 0.31 28.47
CA LYS A 590 24.92 0.20 27.03
C LYS A 590 26.33 -0.28 26.64
N GLY A 591 27.31 -0.17 27.56
CA GLY A 591 28.65 -0.76 27.40
C GLY A 591 28.63 -2.30 27.30
N ASN A 592 27.67 -2.95 27.96
CA ASN A 592 27.53 -4.41 28.00
C ASN A 592 26.64 -4.98 26.88
N TRP A 593 26.09 -4.13 26.01
CA TRP A 593 25.22 -4.54 24.91
C TRP A 593 26.09 -4.99 23.72
N SER A 594 26.41 -6.30 23.66
CA SER A 594 27.22 -6.88 22.57
C SER A 594 26.55 -6.77 21.20
N TRP A 595 25.23 -6.62 21.16
CA TRP A 595 24.43 -6.37 19.96
C TRP A 595 24.43 -4.90 19.51
N ALA A 596 24.95 -3.96 20.30
CA ALA A 596 24.96 -2.52 19.98
C ALA A 596 26.08 -2.17 18.97
N VAL A 597 26.10 -2.87 17.84
CA VAL A 597 27.18 -2.84 16.83
C VAL A 597 27.17 -1.58 15.96
N LEU A 598 26.04 -0.86 15.91
CA LEU A 598 25.87 0.41 15.19
C LEU A 598 25.93 1.64 16.13
N LYS A 599 26.46 1.48 17.36
CA LYS A 599 26.46 2.54 18.38
C LYS A 599 27.37 3.73 18.08
N THR A 600 28.37 3.58 17.21
CA THR A 600 29.25 4.69 16.84
C THR A 600 28.72 5.39 15.59
N GLN A 601 28.83 6.72 15.56
CA GLN A 601 28.36 7.50 14.41
C GLN A 601 29.11 7.13 13.11
N ALA A 602 30.36 6.65 13.22
CA ALA A 602 31.11 6.10 12.09
C ALA A 602 30.50 4.80 11.55
N ALA A 603 30.23 3.81 12.42
CA ALA A 603 29.59 2.55 12.01
C ALA A 603 28.19 2.78 11.43
N TRP A 604 27.41 3.66 12.05
CA TRP A 604 26.07 3.99 11.57
C TRP A 604 26.08 4.68 10.21
N LYS A 605 26.98 5.65 9.98
CA LYS A 605 27.17 6.27 8.67
C LYS A 605 27.65 5.29 7.60
N ALA A 606 28.60 4.40 7.92
CA ALA A 606 29.11 3.39 7.00
C ALA A 606 28.01 2.42 6.56
N HIS A 607 27.25 1.87 7.51
CA HIS A 607 26.08 1.02 7.22
C HIS A 607 25.00 1.77 6.42
N GLY A 608 24.84 3.06 6.66
CA GLY A 608 23.98 3.93 5.86
C GLY A 608 24.39 4.02 4.39
N GLN A 609 25.70 4.07 4.11
CA GLN A 609 26.23 4.04 2.75
C GLN A 609 26.10 2.66 2.10
N ASP A 610 26.24 1.56 2.85
CA ASP A 610 25.98 0.20 2.34
C ASP A 610 24.54 0.06 1.81
N VAL A 611 23.56 0.69 2.48
CA VAL A 611 22.15 0.74 2.01
C VAL A 611 22.03 1.57 0.73
N VAL A 612 22.67 2.74 0.65
CA VAL A 612 22.65 3.58 -0.56
C VAL A 612 23.30 2.86 -1.74
N ALA A 613 24.42 2.17 -1.54
CA ALA A 613 25.14 1.41 -2.57
C ALA A 613 24.31 0.29 -3.22
N ALA A 614 23.28 -0.21 -2.54
CA ALA A 614 22.32 -1.17 -3.10
C ALA A 614 21.33 -0.54 -4.11
N THR A 615 21.08 0.78 -4.02
CA THR A 615 20.04 1.50 -4.78
C THR A 615 20.06 1.26 -6.29
N PRO A 616 21.23 1.28 -6.98
CA PRO A 616 21.29 1.04 -8.44
C PRO A 616 20.73 -0.31 -8.89
N PHE A 617 20.69 -1.28 -8.00
CA PHE A 617 20.33 -2.67 -8.27
C PHE A 617 18.91 -3.03 -7.84
N ILE A 618 18.22 -2.12 -7.14
CA ILE A 618 16.82 -2.29 -6.74
C ILE A 618 15.95 -1.92 -7.95
N PRO A 619 15.15 -2.83 -8.54
CA PRO A 619 14.34 -2.52 -9.72
C PRO A 619 13.34 -1.38 -9.49
N GLY A 620 12.93 -0.68 -10.55
CA GLY A 620 11.85 0.32 -10.50
C GLY A 620 10.57 -0.23 -9.88
N SER A 621 10.16 -1.44 -10.30
CA SER A 621 9.05 -2.20 -9.73
C SER A 621 9.08 -2.50 -8.23
N PHE A 622 10.18 -2.24 -7.52
CA PHE A 622 10.23 -2.35 -6.07
C PHE A 622 9.73 -1.08 -5.36
N GLY A 623 9.44 -0.01 -6.11
CA GLY A 623 9.00 1.29 -5.60
C GLY A 623 10.18 2.20 -5.27
N ARG A 624 9.96 3.10 -4.30
CA ARG A 624 11.03 3.97 -3.76
C ARG A 624 12.09 3.10 -3.06
N PRO A 625 13.38 3.24 -3.40
CA PRO A 625 14.44 2.51 -2.72
C PRO A 625 14.64 3.09 -1.31
N PRO A 626 15.11 2.29 -0.34
CA PRO A 626 15.40 2.78 1.00
C PRO A 626 16.44 3.89 0.96
N ARG A 627 16.09 5.08 1.44
CA ARG A 627 17.05 6.18 1.63
C ARG A 627 18.10 5.80 2.67
N ASN A 628 19.20 6.58 2.73
CA ASN A 628 20.22 6.42 3.77
C ASN A 628 19.57 6.47 5.17
N PRO A 629 19.51 5.36 5.92
CA PRO A 629 18.88 5.36 7.23
C PRO A 629 19.67 6.24 8.22
N ALA A 630 20.97 6.45 8.01
CA ALA A 630 21.77 7.33 8.86
C ALA A 630 21.42 8.82 8.75
N GLU A 631 20.73 9.21 7.68
CA GLU A 631 20.27 10.58 7.42
C GLU A 631 18.76 10.76 7.57
N LYS A 632 17.98 9.71 7.30
CA LYS A 632 16.51 9.81 7.12
C LYS A 632 15.66 8.94 8.04
N ILE A 633 16.24 8.01 8.81
CA ILE A 633 15.44 7.11 9.67
C ILE A 633 14.56 7.89 10.65
N SER A 634 15.06 9.02 11.14
CA SER A 634 14.39 9.92 12.08
C SER A 634 13.78 11.16 11.42
N SER A 635 13.48 11.13 10.11
CA SER A 635 12.90 12.27 9.40
C SER A 635 11.84 11.85 8.37
N GLY A 636 10.96 10.91 8.74
CA GLY A 636 9.90 10.39 7.86
C GLY A 636 10.34 9.28 6.91
N TYR A 637 11.10 8.31 7.42
CA TYR A 637 11.33 7.02 6.76
C TYR A 637 10.00 6.26 6.62
N LYS A 638 9.70 5.75 5.42
CA LYS A 638 8.39 5.15 5.13
C LYS A 638 8.36 3.66 5.46
N ALA A 639 7.18 3.14 5.78
CA ALA A 639 6.94 1.70 6.01
C ALA A 639 7.51 0.82 4.88
N TRP A 640 7.34 1.23 3.61
CA TRP A 640 7.88 0.49 2.47
C TRP A 640 9.43 0.49 2.43
N GLU A 641 10.08 1.58 2.83
CA GLU A 641 11.53 1.64 2.92
C GLU A 641 12.06 0.71 4.03
N PHE A 642 11.36 0.62 5.16
CA PHE A 642 11.70 -0.35 6.22
C PHE A 642 11.53 -1.80 5.76
N LEU A 643 10.49 -2.14 4.98
CA LEU A 643 10.36 -3.48 4.41
C LEU A 643 11.54 -3.83 3.49
N LEU A 644 11.90 -2.93 2.56
CA LEU A 644 13.05 -3.14 1.68
C LEU A 644 14.38 -3.18 2.46
N TYR A 645 14.58 -2.30 3.43
CA TYR A 645 15.82 -2.25 4.21
C TYR A 645 15.93 -3.43 5.21
N PHE A 646 14.98 -3.56 6.13
CA PHE A 646 15.09 -4.50 7.25
C PHE A 646 14.76 -5.95 6.85
N PHE A 647 13.81 -6.18 5.93
CA PHE A 647 13.43 -7.52 5.48
C PHE A 647 13.99 -7.89 4.11
N GLY A 648 14.39 -6.91 3.29
CA GLY A 648 14.99 -7.14 1.98
C GLY A 648 16.52 -7.23 2.04
N LEU A 649 17.19 -6.09 2.24
CA LEU A 649 18.65 -5.94 2.22
C LEU A 649 19.35 -6.50 3.47
N GLY A 650 18.70 -6.36 4.62
CA GLY A 650 19.29 -6.62 5.94
C GLY A 650 19.92 -8.00 6.16
N PRO A 651 19.38 -9.13 5.62
CA PRO A 651 20.04 -10.43 5.75
C PRO A 651 21.46 -10.47 5.19
N CYS A 652 21.74 -9.71 4.12
CA CYS A 652 23.11 -9.49 3.66
C CYS A 652 23.81 -8.44 4.54
N LEU A 653 23.24 -7.23 4.67
CA LEU A 653 23.95 -6.10 5.27
C LEU A 653 24.31 -6.28 6.76
N PHE A 654 23.55 -7.07 7.51
CA PHE A 654 23.84 -7.38 8.92
C PHE A 654 24.72 -8.64 9.12
N TYR A 655 25.04 -9.38 8.06
CA TYR A 655 25.89 -10.58 8.16
C TYR A 655 27.31 -10.23 8.64
N ASN A 656 27.77 -10.91 9.70
CA ASN A 656 29.01 -10.63 10.45
C ASN A 656 29.17 -9.19 10.99
N LEU A 657 28.16 -8.32 10.83
CA LEU A 657 28.05 -7.07 11.56
C LEU A 657 27.36 -7.31 12.91
N LEU A 658 26.27 -8.10 12.94
CA LEU A 658 25.69 -8.63 14.18
C LEU A 658 26.48 -9.85 14.67
N PRO A 659 26.63 -10.07 15.99
CA PRO A 659 27.19 -11.31 16.50
C PRO A 659 26.27 -12.49 16.16
N LYS A 660 26.88 -13.66 15.93
CA LYS A 660 26.23 -14.86 15.34
C LYS A 660 24.80 -15.12 15.83
N ASP A 661 24.60 -15.26 17.13
CA ASP A 661 23.31 -15.69 17.70
C ASP A 661 22.21 -14.63 17.49
N TYR A 662 22.57 -13.34 17.52
CA TYR A 662 21.68 -12.22 17.22
C TYR A 662 21.34 -12.15 15.73
N TYR A 663 22.31 -12.43 14.86
CA TYR A 663 22.08 -12.52 13.42
C TYR A 663 21.13 -13.68 13.07
N GLU A 664 21.38 -14.88 13.62
CA GLU A 664 20.53 -16.06 13.39
C GLU A 664 19.11 -15.84 13.93
N GLN A 665 18.95 -15.22 15.09
CA GLN A 665 17.65 -14.83 15.65
C GLN A 665 16.90 -13.82 14.75
N TYR A 666 17.59 -12.79 14.27
CA TYR A 666 17.05 -11.80 13.33
C TYR A 666 16.61 -12.45 12.00
N CYS A 667 17.43 -13.32 11.43
CA CYS A 667 17.14 -14.02 10.18
C CYS A 667 15.89 -14.92 10.26
N LYS A 668 15.61 -15.54 11.42
CA LYS A 668 14.36 -16.27 11.65
C LYS A 668 13.13 -15.35 11.57
N ILE A 669 13.21 -14.13 12.11
CA ILE A 669 12.14 -13.13 11.96
C ILE A 669 11.98 -12.73 10.50
N VAL A 670 13.08 -12.45 9.80
CA VAL A 670 13.00 -12.06 8.39
C VAL A 670 12.34 -13.14 7.55
N GLN A 671 12.76 -14.41 7.70
CA GLN A 671 12.17 -15.50 6.93
C GLN A 671 10.70 -15.74 7.32
N GLY A 672 10.38 -15.77 8.62
CA GLY A 672 9.01 -15.95 9.09
C GLY A 672 8.06 -14.88 8.57
N ILE A 673 8.45 -13.60 8.65
CA ILE A 673 7.66 -12.49 8.12
C ILE A 673 7.58 -12.55 6.58
N ARG A 674 8.69 -12.83 5.86
CA ARG A 674 8.67 -12.98 4.39
C ARG A 674 7.66 -14.04 3.94
N LEU A 675 7.55 -15.17 4.65
CA LEU A 675 6.56 -16.22 4.36
C LEU A 675 5.12 -15.77 4.65
N LEU A 676 4.89 -15.03 5.73
CA LEU A 676 3.56 -14.62 6.20
C LEU A 676 2.96 -13.39 5.48
N ILE A 677 3.75 -12.66 4.70
CA ILE A 677 3.29 -11.53 3.86
C ILE A 677 3.14 -11.90 2.37
N GLN A 678 3.16 -13.19 2.04
CA GLN A 678 2.84 -13.66 0.68
C GLN A 678 1.32 -13.58 0.42
N GLU A 679 0.94 -13.51 -0.86
CA GLU A 679 -0.47 -13.58 -1.29
C GLU A 679 -1.02 -15.01 -1.23
N GLU A 680 -0.17 -16.00 -1.54
CA GLU A 680 -0.48 -17.41 -1.41
C GLU A 680 0.51 -18.02 -0.41
N ILE A 681 0.01 -18.72 0.62
CA ILE A 681 0.85 -19.34 1.66
C ILE A 681 0.47 -20.81 1.80
N LEU A 682 1.40 -21.73 1.54
CA LEU A 682 1.18 -23.17 1.70
C LEU A 682 1.10 -23.59 3.18
N PRO A 683 0.35 -24.65 3.54
CA PRO A 683 0.29 -25.15 4.90
C PRO A 683 1.66 -25.48 5.53
N ASP A 684 2.63 -25.94 4.72
CA ASP A 684 4.01 -26.16 5.19
C ASP A 684 4.81 -24.86 5.39
N GLU A 685 4.52 -23.81 4.62
CA GLU A 685 5.13 -22.49 4.84
C GLU A 685 4.59 -21.85 6.12
N ILE A 686 3.29 -22.02 6.44
CA ILE A 686 2.72 -21.58 7.72
C ILE A 686 3.40 -22.31 8.88
N ARG A 687 3.56 -23.65 8.79
CA ARG A 687 4.29 -24.44 9.81
C ARG A 687 5.74 -23.99 9.97
N LEU A 688 6.43 -23.68 8.88
CA LEU A 688 7.80 -23.17 8.92
C LEU A 688 7.86 -21.77 9.53
N ALA A 689 6.93 -20.88 9.18
CA ALA A 689 6.87 -19.53 9.72
C ALA A 689 6.56 -19.50 11.22
N ASP A 690 5.61 -20.32 11.69
CA ASP A 690 5.31 -20.50 13.12
C ASP A 690 6.55 -20.90 13.91
N LYS A 691 7.22 -21.98 13.47
CA LYS A 691 8.48 -22.44 14.08
C LYS A 691 9.52 -21.31 14.14
N LEU A 692 9.78 -20.63 13.02
CA LEU A 692 10.81 -19.59 12.93
C LEU A 692 10.50 -18.38 13.82
N ILE A 693 9.26 -17.88 13.79
CA ILE A 693 8.83 -16.73 14.57
C ILE A 693 8.85 -17.06 16.07
N THR A 694 8.36 -18.23 16.46
CA THR A 694 8.37 -18.65 17.87
C THR A 694 9.77 -18.91 18.40
N GLU A 695 10.65 -19.57 17.63
CA GLU A 695 12.07 -19.67 17.98
C GLU A 695 12.72 -18.29 18.12
N ALA A 696 12.42 -17.34 17.22
CA ALA A 696 12.96 -15.99 17.31
C ALA A 696 12.45 -15.20 18.52
N SER A 697 11.17 -15.35 18.88
CA SER A 697 10.56 -14.72 20.06
C SER A 697 11.15 -15.28 21.35
N ASN A 698 11.40 -16.60 21.42
CA ASN A 698 12.10 -17.24 22.54
C ASN A 698 13.53 -16.70 22.67
N SER A 699 14.31 -16.77 21.60
CA SER A 699 15.71 -16.31 21.59
C SER A 699 15.85 -14.80 21.85
N PHE A 700 14.83 -13.98 21.55
CA PHE A 700 14.88 -12.55 21.88
C PHE A 700 14.95 -12.30 23.40
N GLU A 701 14.10 -12.96 24.19
CA GLU A 701 14.10 -12.81 25.65
C GLU A 701 15.39 -13.37 26.27
N GLU A 702 15.93 -14.46 25.72
CA GLU A 702 17.21 -15.04 26.16
C GLU A 702 18.39 -14.12 25.87
N LEU A 703 18.50 -13.61 24.63
CA LEU A 703 19.65 -12.85 24.15
C LEU A 703 19.68 -11.40 24.65
N TYR A 704 18.54 -10.69 24.58
CA TYR A 704 18.48 -9.26 24.91
C TYR A 704 18.06 -9.01 26.37
N VAL A 705 17.00 -9.66 26.85
CA VAL A 705 16.46 -9.44 28.22
C VAL A 705 17.29 -10.18 29.27
N GLN A 706 17.81 -11.36 28.96
CA GLN A 706 18.73 -12.14 29.80
C GLN A 706 18.18 -12.42 31.22
N ARG A 707 16.84 -12.57 31.33
CA ARG A 707 16.11 -12.68 32.61
C ARG A 707 16.43 -11.56 33.62
N ARG A 708 16.74 -10.35 33.14
CA ARG A 708 16.94 -9.16 33.99
C ARG A 708 15.67 -8.32 34.08
N THR A 709 15.28 -7.95 35.30
CA THR A 709 14.09 -7.12 35.57
C THR A 709 14.20 -5.73 34.94
N ASP A 710 15.40 -5.14 34.95
CA ASP A 710 15.69 -3.81 34.39
C ASP A 710 15.69 -3.76 32.85
N ARG A 711 15.58 -4.91 32.18
CA ARG A 711 15.44 -5.03 30.72
C ARG A 711 14.06 -5.49 30.25
N LEU A 712 13.08 -5.62 31.15
CA LEU A 712 11.71 -6.02 30.78
C LEU A 712 11.09 -5.12 29.69
N HIS A 713 11.49 -3.85 29.62
CA HIS A 713 11.03 -2.89 28.62
C HIS A 713 11.51 -3.15 27.18
N PHE A 714 12.48 -4.04 26.98
CA PHE A 714 12.85 -4.51 25.65
C PHE A 714 11.75 -5.41 25.04
N VAL A 715 10.92 -6.07 25.85
CA VAL A 715 9.82 -6.90 25.35
C VAL A 715 8.61 -6.04 25.03
N ARG A 716 8.68 -5.33 23.89
CA ARG A 716 7.54 -4.64 23.29
C ARG A 716 6.54 -5.63 22.69
N ALA A 717 5.32 -5.16 22.41
CA ALA A 717 4.28 -5.97 21.77
C ALA A 717 4.73 -6.57 20.41
N SER A 718 5.67 -5.94 19.70
CA SER A 718 6.27 -6.45 18.46
C SER A 718 7.13 -7.72 18.62
N VAL A 719 7.46 -8.15 19.85
CA VAL A 719 8.10 -9.45 20.12
C VAL A 719 7.08 -10.59 20.25
N HIS A 720 5.86 -10.27 20.69
CA HIS A 720 4.81 -11.25 20.98
C HIS A 720 3.78 -11.38 19.83
N ALA A 721 3.36 -10.25 19.25
CA ALA A 721 2.33 -10.20 18.22
C ALA A 721 2.64 -11.06 16.96
N PRO A 722 3.90 -11.16 16.46
CA PRO A 722 4.19 -11.96 15.27
C PRO A 722 3.82 -13.43 15.41
N SER A 723 3.92 -14.02 16.60
CA SER A 723 3.59 -15.44 16.84
C SER A 723 2.10 -15.77 16.61
N HIS A 724 1.21 -14.78 16.53
CA HIS A 724 -0.20 -15.00 16.19
C HIS A 724 -0.45 -15.06 14.68
N MET A 725 0.44 -14.49 13.85
CA MET A 725 0.23 -14.38 12.40
C MET A 725 0.05 -15.74 11.67
N PRO A 726 0.75 -16.84 12.01
CA PRO A 726 0.49 -18.15 11.41
C PRO A 726 -0.93 -18.67 11.71
N TYR A 727 -1.39 -18.51 12.96
CA TYR A 727 -2.73 -18.93 13.39
C TYR A 727 -3.82 -18.05 12.77
N GLU A 728 -3.62 -16.73 12.69
CA GLU A 728 -4.53 -15.82 11.98
C GLU A 728 -4.60 -16.14 10.48
N THR A 729 -3.49 -16.60 9.87
CA THR A 729 -3.49 -17.04 8.45
C THR A 729 -4.40 -18.25 8.23
N ILE A 730 -4.39 -19.21 9.16
CA ILE A 730 -5.30 -20.37 9.15
C ILE A 730 -6.75 -19.93 9.40
N ARG A 731 -6.95 -18.95 10.30
CA ARG A 731 -8.27 -18.51 10.77
C ARG A 731 -9.04 -17.64 9.76
N ILE A 732 -8.37 -16.65 9.18
CA ILE A 732 -8.96 -15.58 8.36
C ILE A 732 -8.17 -15.29 7.07
N GLY A 733 -7.28 -16.20 6.66
CA GLY A 733 -6.51 -16.09 5.43
C GLY A 733 -5.30 -15.15 5.52
N PRO A 734 -4.53 -15.01 4.41
CA PRO A 734 -3.27 -14.27 4.38
C PRO A 734 -3.39 -12.81 4.83
N GLY A 735 -2.50 -12.37 5.72
CA GLY A 735 -2.56 -11.05 6.37
C GLY A 735 -2.64 -9.86 5.41
N ILE A 736 -2.00 -9.98 4.25
CA ILE A 736 -1.98 -9.01 3.16
C ILE A 736 -3.39 -8.50 2.76
N ILE A 737 -4.42 -9.35 2.90
CA ILE A 737 -5.82 -9.11 2.52
C ILE A 737 -6.52 -8.07 3.41
N TYR A 738 -6.16 -7.98 4.68
CA TYR A 738 -6.78 -7.10 5.67
C TYR A 738 -5.80 -6.07 6.26
N SER A 739 -4.70 -5.85 5.54
CA SER A 739 -3.62 -4.90 5.85
C SER A 739 -4.04 -3.42 5.73
N GLN A 740 -3.38 -2.55 6.49
CA GLN A 740 -3.64 -1.10 6.45
C GLN A 740 -3.18 -0.38 5.17
N TRP A 741 -2.43 -1.03 4.28
CA TRP A 741 -1.97 -0.45 3.01
C TRP A 741 -3.10 0.16 2.15
N THR A 742 -4.28 -0.47 2.17
CA THR A 742 -5.46 0.03 1.44
C THR A 742 -5.94 1.37 1.99
N MET A 743 -5.88 1.54 3.31
CA MET A 743 -6.29 2.75 4.00
C MET A 743 -5.28 3.88 3.77
N GLU A 744 -3.99 3.63 4.02
CA GLU A 744 -2.94 4.62 3.73
C GLU A 744 -2.98 5.09 2.28
N ARG A 745 -3.21 4.17 1.33
CA ARG A 745 -3.33 4.50 -0.09
C ARG A 745 -4.58 5.36 -0.36
N MET A 746 -5.71 5.10 0.28
CA MET A 746 -6.90 5.94 0.17
C MET A 746 -6.65 7.34 0.77
N ILE A 747 -6.00 7.42 1.93
CA ILE A 747 -5.57 8.69 2.55
C ILE A 747 -4.67 9.47 1.60
N GLY A 748 -3.67 8.82 0.99
CA GLY A 748 -2.77 9.42 0.00
C GLY A 748 -3.51 9.98 -1.22
N PHE A 749 -4.41 9.20 -1.82
CA PHE A 749 -5.25 9.67 -2.94
C PHE A 749 -6.13 10.86 -2.58
N LEU A 750 -6.83 10.79 -1.45
CA LEU A 750 -7.69 11.88 -1.00
C LEU A 750 -6.88 13.13 -0.62
N GLY A 751 -5.65 12.96 -0.13
CA GLY A 751 -4.70 14.03 0.16
C GLY A 751 -4.20 14.74 -1.10
N MET A 752 -3.84 14.00 -2.16
CA MET A 752 -3.39 14.58 -3.44
C MET A 752 -4.47 15.43 -4.11
N ASP A 753 -5.74 15.12 -3.89
CA ASP A 753 -6.87 15.88 -4.42
C ASP A 753 -7.13 17.20 -3.65
N ILE A 754 -6.49 17.45 -2.50
CA ILE A 754 -6.67 18.68 -1.70
C ILE A 754 -5.97 19.87 -2.37
N ARG A 755 -6.76 20.88 -2.76
CA ARG A 755 -6.27 22.10 -3.45
C ARG A 755 -6.49 23.40 -2.70
N LEU A 756 -7.34 23.39 -1.67
CA LEU A 756 -7.73 24.57 -0.91
C LEU A 756 -7.22 24.47 0.53
N HIS A 757 -5.95 24.80 0.73
CA HIS A 757 -5.29 24.64 2.03
C HIS A 757 -5.93 25.47 3.17
N SER A 758 -6.59 26.59 2.83
CA SER A 758 -7.34 27.42 3.78
C SER A 758 -8.56 26.73 4.39
N ASN A 759 -9.09 25.67 3.78
CA ASN A 759 -10.21 24.88 4.30
C ASN A 759 -10.10 23.39 3.93
N ALA A 760 -8.92 22.80 4.18
CA ALA A 760 -8.59 21.44 3.74
C ALA A 760 -9.56 20.37 4.23
N PHE A 761 -10.11 20.47 5.45
CA PHE A 761 -11.07 19.48 5.95
C PHE A 761 -12.38 19.45 5.16
N ALA A 762 -12.97 20.61 4.86
CA ALA A 762 -14.19 20.66 4.05
C ALA A 762 -13.91 20.28 2.59
N ASN A 763 -12.71 20.58 2.08
CA ASN A 763 -12.28 20.15 0.76
C ASN A 763 -12.15 18.62 0.69
N LEU A 764 -11.47 18.00 1.66
CA LEU A 764 -11.35 16.54 1.85
C LEU A 764 -12.71 15.84 1.91
N THR A 765 -13.65 16.35 2.71
CA THR A 765 -15.01 15.80 2.78
C THR A 765 -15.72 15.86 1.41
N ASN A 766 -15.59 16.97 0.66
CA ASN A 766 -16.18 17.08 -0.67
C ASN A 766 -15.54 16.14 -1.70
N ILE A 767 -14.22 15.93 -1.62
CA ILE A 767 -13.49 14.96 -2.46
C ILE A 767 -14.00 13.56 -2.18
N ALA A 768 -14.11 13.17 -0.90
CA ALA A 768 -14.61 11.86 -0.50
C ALA A 768 -16.05 11.60 -0.99
N ILE A 769 -16.96 12.56 -0.82
CA ILE A 769 -18.35 12.47 -1.33
C ILE A 769 -18.34 12.29 -2.86
N THR A 770 -17.61 13.15 -3.56
CA THR A 770 -17.52 13.13 -5.03
C THR A 770 -16.97 11.80 -5.53
N ARG A 771 -15.95 11.25 -4.86
CA ARG A 771 -15.33 9.97 -5.22
C ARG A 771 -16.27 8.78 -5.00
N ALA A 772 -17.00 8.74 -3.89
CA ALA A 772 -18.00 7.70 -3.64
C ALA A 772 -19.14 7.72 -4.67
N GLN A 773 -19.65 8.91 -4.98
CA GLN A 773 -20.68 9.10 -6.00
C GLN A 773 -20.20 8.72 -7.40
N ASN A 774 -18.99 9.16 -7.80
CA ASN A 774 -18.40 8.84 -9.09
C ASN A 774 -18.09 7.33 -9.21
N ASN A 775 -17.56 6.69 -8.16
CA ASN A 775 -17.32 5.24 -8.15
C ASN A 775 -18.63 4.45 -8.36
N ALA A 776 -19.70 4.79 -7.64
CA ALA A 776 -21.02 4.19 -7.81
C ALA A 776 -21.59 4.43 -9.22
N LEU A 777 -21.51 5.67 -9.73
CA LEU A 777 -21.93 6.00 -11.10
C LEU A 777 -21.17 5.18 -12.14
N ILE A 778 -19.85 5.05 -12.01
CA ILE A 778 -18.97 4.28 -12.91
C ILE A 778 -19.14 2.75 -12.77
N ALA A 779 -19.71 2.28 -11.67
CA ALA A 779 -20.15 0.88 -11.51
C ALA A 779 -21.47 0.60 -12.24
N MET A 780 -22.38 1.59 -12.27
CA MET A 780 -23.69 1.51 -12.92
C MET A 780 -23.66 1.82 -14.43
N PHE A 781 -22.72 2.67 -14.86
CA PHE A 781 -22.52 3.12 -16.24
C PHE A 781 -21.06 2.87 -16.68
N PRO A 782 -20.69 1.62 -17.06
CA PRO A 782 -19.30 1.26 -17.34
C PRO A 782 -18.70 1.95 -18.57
N ASP A 783 -19.54 2.48 -19.45
CA ASP A 783 -19.19 3.23 -20.64
C ASP A 783 -18.64 4.63 -20.34
N PHE A 784 -18.87 5.17 -19.13
CA PHE A 784 -18.16 6.33 -18.62
C PHE A 784 -16.72 6.03 -18.15
N ARG A 785 -16.30 4.75 -18.11
CA ARG A 785 -14.89 4.42 -17.84
C ARG A 785 -14.01 4.90 -18.99
N PRO A 786 -12.85 5.52 -18.72
CA PRO A 786 -11.83 5.71 -19.74
C PRO A 786 -11.55 4.37 -20.42
N LYS A 787 -11.61 4.33 -21.76
CA LYS A 787 -11.29 3.10 -22.51
C LYS A 787 -9.89 2.64 -22.10
N PRO A 788 -9.66 1.33 -21.87
CA PRO A 788 -8.35 0.83 -21.47
C PRO A 788 -7.28 1.29 -22.47
N LYS A 789 -6.09 1.66 -21.97
CA LYS A 789 -4.96 2.05 -22.81
C LYS A 789 -4.76 0.96 -23.87
N LEU A 790 -4.90 1.32 -25.15
CA LEU A 790 -4.45 0.48 -26.26
C LEU A 790 -2.98 0.10 -26.04
N LEU A 791 -2.55 -1.06 -26.53
CA LEU A 791 -1.14 -1.47 -26.48
C LEU A 791 -0.23 -0.30 -26.91
N PRO A 792 0.75 0.11 -26.07
CA PRO A 792 1.67 1.19 -26.39
C PRO A 792 2.28 1.00 -27.78
N ARG A 793 2.43 2.10 -28.53
CA ARG A 793 2.77 2.06 -29.96
C ARG A 793 4.01 1.20 -30.24
N GLY A 794 3.82 0.07 -30.92
CA GLY A 794 4.89 -0.85 -31.28
C GLY A 794 5.31 -1.84 -30.18
N ALA A 795 4.51 -1.97 -29.12
CA ALA A 795 4.51 -3.16 -28.27
C ALA A 795 3.86 -4.34 -29.02
N VAL A 796 4.20 -5.56 -28.63
CA VAL A 796 3.60 -6.81 -29.15
C VAL A 796 3.08 -7.60 -27.97
N ASP A 797 1.79 -7.93 -27.99
CA ASP A 797 1.21 -8.90 -27.05
C ASP A 797 1.62 -10.31 -27.49
N ILE A 798 2.22 -11.07 -26.57
CA ILE A 798 2.69 -12.44 -26.82
C ILE A 798 1.85 -13.48 -26.04
N GLY A 799 0.71 -13.05 -25.48
CA GLY A 799 -0.24 -13.87 -24.75
C GLY A 799 0.09 -14.05 -23.27
N ASP A 800 -0.87 -14.62 -22.53
CA ASP A 800 -0.78 -14.95 -21.09
C ASP A 800 -0.44 -13.76 -20.17
N GLY A 801 -0.66 -12.52 -20.65
CA GLY A 801 -0.33 -11.27 -19.94
C GLY A 801 1.10 -10.77 -20.15
N TYR A 802 1.90 -11.43 -21.01
CA TYR A 802 3.24 -10.97 -21.38
C TYR A 802 3.19 -10.05 -22.60
N GLN A 803 3.97 -8.97 -22.59
CA GLN A 803 4.02 -8.02 -23.73
C GLN A 803 5.47 -7.56 -23.99
N LEU A 804 5.97 -7.76 -25.21
CA LEU A 804 7.22 -7.16 -25.66
C LEU A 804 7.06 -5.63 -25.77
N ARG A 805 7.96 -4.88 -25.12
CA ARG A 805 7.87 -3.42 -24.96
C ARG A 805 8.98 -2.69 -25.71
N ARG A 806 8.71 -1.44 -26.11
CA ARG A 806 9.66 -0.63 -26.90
C ARG A 806 10.86 -0.20 -26.06
N ALA A 807 11.95 -0.94 -26.21
CA ALA A 807 13.18 -0.38 -26.75
C ALA A 807 13.83 -1.47 -27.61
N ARG A 808 13.67 -1.35 -28.93
CA ARG A 808 14.01 -2.40 -29.92
C ARG A 808 15.04 -1.88 -30.91
N ASP A 809 15.96 -2.75 -31.35
CA ASP A 809 16.91 -2.45 -32.42
C ASP A 809 16.17 -2.06 -33.72
N SER A 810 16.73 -1.09 -34.46
CA SER A 810 16.16 -0.57 -35.71
C SER A 810 16.48 -1.41 -36.94
N CYS A 811 17.48 -2.29 -36.84
CA CYS A 811 17.97 -3.19 -37.87
C CYS A 811 18.53 -4.46 -37.19
N SER A 812 18.75 -5.53 -37.96
CA SER A 812 19.45 -6.72 -37.44
C SER A 812 20.91 -6.40 -37.12
N ARG A 813 21.48 -7.12 -36.15
CA ARG A 813 22.87 -7.00 -35.71
C ARG A 813 23.42 -8.38 -35.34
N ALA A 814 24.71 -8.60 -35.56
CA ALA A 814 25.38 -9.80 -35.06
C ALA A 814 25.35 -9.85 -33.52
N VAL A 815 25.33 -11.07 -32.98
CA VAL A 815 25.44 -11.37 -31.55
C VAL A 815 26.86 -11.85 -31.21
N THR A 816 27.16 -12.05 -29.93
CA THR A 816 28.40 -12.74 -29.53
C THR A 816 28.34 -14.24 -29.82
N GLU A 817 29.50 -14.90 -29.90
CA GLU A 817 29.60 -16.35 -30.16
C GLU A 817 28.77 -17.18 -29.15
N LEU A 818 28.82 -16.83 -27.87
CA LEU A 818 28.11 -17.55 -26.80
C LEU A 818 26.59 -17.33 -26.87
N GLU A 819 26.14 -16.14 -27.27
CA GLU A 819 24.74 -15.86 -27.55
C GLU A 819 24.25 -16.60 -28.81
N ALA A 820 25.11 -16.72 -29.83
CA ALA A 820 24.81 -17.48 -31.05
C ALA A 820 24.64 -18.98 -30.76
N GLN A 821 25.57 -19.57 -30.00
CA GLN A 821 25.47 -20.96 -29.52
C GLN A 821 24.23 -21.17 -28.66
N ALA A 822 23.85 -20.21 -27.81
CA ALA A 822 22.64 -20.28 -27.00
C ALA A 822 21.35 -20.28 -27.86
N ILE A 823 21.29 -19.46 -28.91
CA ILE A 823 20.20 -19.44 -29.89
C ILE A 823 20.13 -20.77 -30.66
N SER A 824 21.28 -21.26 -31.13
CA SER A 824 21.42 -22.52 -31.86
C SER A 824 20.88 -23.70 -31.04
N ARG A 825 21.33 -23.84 -29.78
CA ARG A 825 20.87 -24.88 -28.85
C ARG A 825 19.37 -24.81 -28.55
N TYR A 826 18.80 -23.61 -28.37
CA TYR A 826 17.37 -23.45 -28.12
C TYR A 826 16.50 -23.95 -29.29
N PHE A 827 16.92 -23.73 -30.54
CA PHE A 827 16.17 -24.26 -31.69
C PHE A 827 16.38 -25.78 -31.89
N LEU A 828 17.58 -26.31 -31.60
CA LEU A 828 17.84 -27.75 -31.56
C LEU A 828 16.96 -28.46 -30.51
N ASP A 829 16.86 -27.90 -29.30
CA ASP A 829 16.02 -28.43 -28.20
C ASP A 829 14.51 -28.40 -28.55
N LEU A 830 14.10 -27.47 -29.42
CA LEU A 830 12.75 -27.40 -29.99
C LEU A 830 12.54 -28.34 -31.20
N GLY A 831 13.57 -29.07 -31.64
CA GLY A 831 13.51 -30.04 -32.72
C GLY A 831 13.74 -29.48 -34.13
N PHE A 832 14.28 -28.26 -34.27
CA PHE A 832 14.65 -27.68 -35.56
C PHE A 832 16.13 -27.97 -35.87
N SER A 833 16.43 -28.34 -37.12
CA SER A 833 17.80 -28.61 -37.59
C SER A 833 18.44 -27.46 -38.36
N THR A 834 17.62 -26.58 -38.95
CA THR A 834 18.04 -25.45 -39.79
C THR A 834 17.14 -24.24 -39.57
N ASP A 835 17.64 -23.05 -39.88
CA ASP A 835 16.82 -21.84 -40.00
C ASP A 835 16.12 -21.73 -41.37
N ASP A 836 15.36 -20.63 -41.57
CA ASP A 836 14.56 -20.37 -42.77
C ASP A 836 15.39 -20.22 -44.05
N ASP A 837 16.68 -19.88 -43.96
CA ASP A 837 17.62 -19.82 -45.08
C ASP A 837 18.31 -21.18 -45.35
N GLY A 838 18.00 -22.20 -44.54
CA GLY A 838 18.60 -23.54 -44.62
C GLY A 838 19.95 -23.67 -43.91
N THR A 839 20.35 -22.69 -43.10
CA THR A 839 21.59 -22.73 -42.33
C THR A 839 21.45 -23.71 -41.16
N PRO A 840 22.37 -24.68 -40.96
CA PRO A 840 22.31 -25.58 -39.82
C PRO A 840 22.43 -24.86 -38.48
N PHE A 841 21.67 -25.33 -37.48
CA PHE A 841 21.95 -24.99 -36.09
C PHE A 841 23.08 -25.87 -35.57
N ASP A 842 24.30 -25.33 -35.58
CA ASP A 842 25.50 -25.94 -35.00
C ASP A 842 26.32 -24.90 -34.20
N ASP A 843 27.55 -25.23 -33.81
CA ASP A 843 28.45 -24.32 -33.08
C ASP A 843 29.03 -23.19 -33.98
N ASN A 844 28.89 -23.27 -35.31
CA ASN A 844 29.29 -22.23 -36.27
C ASN A 844 28.13 -21.27 -36.61
N TYR A 845 26.92 -21.54 -36.11
CA TYR A 845 25.75 -20.70 -36.36
C TYR A 845 26.01 -19.26 -35.89
N ASN A 846 25.81 -18.27 -36.76
CA ASN A 846 26.13 -16.87 -36.47
C ASN A 846 24.99 -15.94 -36.94
N PRO A 847 23.90 -15.82 -36.16
CA PRO A 847 22.69 -15.11 -36.57
C PRO A 847 22.84 -13.58 -36.46
N VAL A 848 22.14 -12.87 -37.34
CA VAL A 848 21.89 -11.42 -37.19
C VAL A 848 20.46 -11.19 -36.69
N VAL A 849 20.34 -10.57 -35.52
CA VAL A 849 19.08 -10.57 -34.74
C VAL A 849 18.56 -9.16 -34.50
N VAL A 850 17.25 -9.02 -34.28
CA VAL A 850 16.62 -7.74 -33.87
C VAL A 850 16.20 -7.82 -32.42
N ARG A 851 17.02 -7.25 -31.54
CA ARG A 851 16.86 -7.32 -30.08
C ARG A 851 15.73 -6.42 -29.58
N TRP A 852 15.02 -6.93 -28.58
CA TRP A 852 14.10 -6.19 -27.71
C TRP A 852 14.72 -6.08 -26.32
N ALA A 853 14.52 -4.95 -25.63
CA ALA A 853 15.12 -4.70 -24.33
C ALA A 853 14.15 -4.73 -23.13
N ARG A 854 12.85 -4.92 -23.37
CA ARG A 854 11.80 -4.83 -22.34
C ARG A 854 10.71 -5.87 -22.57
N VAL A 855 10.25 -6.51 -21.51
CA VAL A 855 9.07 -7.38 -21.44
C VAL A 855 8.23 -6.97 -20.24
N LEU A 856 6.96 -6.66 -20.45
CA LEU A 856 5.97 -6.63 -19.36
C LEU A 856 5.62 -8.07 -18.97
N LEU A 857 5.66 -8.36 -17.67
CA LEU A 857 5.28 -9.64 -17.07
C LEU A 857 3.80 -9.60 -16.59
N PRO A 858 3.11 -10.74 -16.45
CA PRO A 858 1.71 -10.80 -15.99
C PRO A 858 1.46 -10.28 -14.57
N ASN A 859 2.54 -10.07 -13.81
CA ASN A 859 2.54 -9.50 -12.47
C ASN A 859 2.65 -7.95 -12.45
N GLY A 860 2.79 -7.30 -13.62
CA GLY A 860 2.89 -5.85 -13.79
C GLY A 860 4.30 -5.28 -13.80
N GLN A 861 5.34 -6.09 -13.57
CA GLN A 861 6.74 -5.65 -13.66
C GLN A 861 7.23 -5.60 -15.12
N ILE A 862 8.10 -4.65 -15.45
CA ILE A 862 8.84 -4.61 -16.72
C ILE A 862 10.24 -5.20 -16.49
N ALA A 863 10.44 -6.43 -16.97
CA ALA A 863 11.76 -7.03 -17.07
C ALA A 863 12.55 -6.35 -18.19
N ARG A 864 13.78 -5.92 -17.89
CA ARG A 864 14.65 -5.15 -18.78
C ARG A 864 15.86 -5.98 -19.21
N SER A 865 16.80 -5.38 -19.94
CA SER A 865 17.96 -6.09 -20.47
C SER A 865 19.29 -5.38 -20.26
N ARG A 866 20.33 -6.16 -19.99
CA ARG A 866 21.75 -5.74 -19.86
C ARG A 866 22.20 -4.91 -21.04
N TRP A 867 21.77 -5.25 -22.26
CA TRP A 867 22.07 -4.48 -23.47
C TRP A 867 21.73 -2.99 -23.37
N LYS A 868 20.56 -2.63 -22.81
CA LYS A 868 20.15 -1.23 -22.66
C LYS A 868 20.56 -0.63 -21.32
N GLU A 869 20.53 -1.41 -20.25
CA GLU A 869 20.89 -0.89 -18.92
C GLU A 869 22.38 -0.57 -18.79
N ASN A 870 23.28 -1.29 -19.47
CA ASN A 870 24.71 -0.97 -19.49
C ASN A 870 25.05 0.36 -20.19
N LEU A 871 24.09 0.99 -20.88
CA LEU A 871 24.27 2.33 -21.46
C LEU A 871 23.96 3.45 -20.45
N LYS A 872 23.36 3.13 -19.30
CA LYS A 872 23.09 4.09 -18.22
C LYS A 872 24.27 4.11 -17.24
N PRO A 873 24.69 5.28 -16.73
CA PRO A 873 25.65 5.34 -15.63
C PRO A 873 24.98 4.79 -14.35
N ILE A 874 25.77 4.14 -13.48
CA ILE A 874 25.27 3.39 -12.33
C ILE A 874 24.41 4.23 -11.36
N ASN A 875 24.70 5.53 -11.23
CA ASN A 875 23.92 6.46 -10.40
C ASN A 875 22.54 6.83 -10.98
N LYS A 876 22.28 6.54 -12.27
CA LYS A 876 20.98 6.70 -12.94
C LYS A 876 20.33 5.33 -13.28
N LEU A 877 20.84 4.24 -12.72
CA LEU A 877 20.34 2.89 -12.94
C LEU A 877 19.36 2.47 -11.83
N ARG A 878 18.33 1.72 -12.20
CA ARG A 878 17.43 0.96 -11.30
C ARG A 878 17.23 -0.41 -11.93
N ALA A 879 18.26 -1.24 -11.85
CA ALA A 879 18.43 -2.43 -12.69
C ALA A 879 17.23 -3.39 -12.58
N ALA A 880 16.61 -3.72 -13.70
CA ALA A 880 15.47 -4.63 -13.80
C ALA A 880 15.74 -5.81 -14.76
N ARG A 881 17.02 -6.07 -15.06
CA ARG A 881 17.50 -7.13 -15.95
C ARG A 881 17.70 -8.50 -15.30
N SER A 882 17.70 -8.58 -13.98
CA SER A 882 17.82 -9.85 -13.25
C SER A 882 16.43 -10.43 -12.98
N VAL A 883 16.22 -11.69 -13.36
CA VAL A 883 14.91 -12.33 -13.40
C VAL A 883 14.90 -13.69 -12.72
N ARG A 884 13.74 -14.07 -12.18
CA ARG A 884 13.45 -15.38 -11.61
C ARG A 884 12.71 -16.24 -12.62
N VAL A 885 13.32 -17.35 -13.02
CA VAL A 885 12.84 -18.22 -14.10
C VAL A 885 12.55 -19.63 -13.61
N THR A 886 11.55 -20.28 -14.21
CA THR A 886 11.24 -21.69 -13.96
C THR A 886 11.51 -22.51 -15.22
N LEU A 887 12.55 -23.34 -15.19
CA LEU A 887 12.97 -24.19 -16.31
C LEU A 887 12.97 -25.66 -15.87
N SER A 888 12.30 -26.53 -16.64
CA SER A 888 12.14 -27.96 -16.34
C SER A 888 11.71 -28.24 -14.89
N GLY A 889 10.81 -27.42 -14.35
CA GLY A 889 10.30 -27.51 -12.98
C GLY A 889 11.26 -27.01 -11.88
N ARG A 890 12.42 -26.44 -12.23
CA ARG A 890 13.40 -25.89 -11.28
C ARG A 890 13.40 -24.36 -11.32
N LEU A 891 13.44 -23.75 -10.14
CA LEU A 891 13.60 -22.31 -9.97
C LEU A 891 15.07 -21.93 -10.15
N GLN A 892 15.36 -20.95 -10.99
CA GLN A 892 16.69 -20.40 -11.23
C GLN A 892 16.64 -18.87 -11.38
N TYR A 893 17.80 -18.23 -11.40
CA TYR A 893 17.94 -16.79 -11.63
C TYR A 893 18.87 -16.55 -12.83
N ALA A 894 18.57 -15.52 -13.62
CA ALA A 894 19.37 -15.14 -14.78
C ALA A 894 19.44 -13.61 -14.98
N GLU A 895 20.52 -13.11 -15.57
CA GLU A 895 20.68 -11.73 -16.03
C GLU A 895 20.42 -11.66 -17.54
N VAL A 896 19.32 -11.04 -17.95
CA VAL A 896 18.88 -11.02 -19.36
C VAL A 896 19.78 -10.11 -20.19
N HIS A 897 20.33 -10.65 -21.28
CA HIS A 897 21.09 -9.88 -22.27
C HIS A 897 20.14 -9.08 -23.16
N PHE A 898 19.13 -9.76 -23.73
CA PHE A 898 18.04 -9.20 -24.53
C PHE A 898 16.94 -10.25 -24.78
N TYR A 899 15.82 -9.80 -25.35
CA TYR A 899 14.70 -10.63 -25.81
C TYR A 899 14.63 -10.65 -27.34
N LEU A 900 14.06 -11.72 -27.91
CA LEU A 900 13.86 -11.90 -29.34
C LEU A 900 12.41 -12.29 -29.67
N SER A 901 11.98 -11.89 -30.87
CA SER A 901 10.78 -12.37 -31.57
C SER A 901 11.26 -12.91 -32.90
N TRP A 902 11.16 -14.22 -33.10
CA TRP A 902 11.78 -14.93 -34.21
C TRP A 902 10.73 -15.75 -34.95
N HIS A 903 10.72 -15.69 -36.28
CA HIS A 903 9.91 -16.58 -37.12
C HIS A 903 10.79 -17.71 -37.63
N ILE A 904 10.36 -18.96 -37.45
CA ILE A 904 11.03 -20.15 -37.97
C ILE A 904 9.99 -21.12 -38.53
N HIS A 905 10.12 -21.49 -39.81
CA HIS A 905 9.19 -22.34 -40.55
C HIS A 905 7.70 -21.92 -40.37
N ASN A 906 7.42 -20.62 -40.44
CA ASN A 906 6.12 -19.98 -40.17
C ASN A 906 5.59 -20.08 -38.73
N ILE A 907 6.43 -20.45 -37.75
CA ILE A 907 6.11 -20.45 -36.32
C ILE A 907 6.82 -19.28 -35.66
N GLU A 908 6.08 -18.37 -35.01
CA GLU A 908 6.69 -17.33 -34.18
C GLU A 908 7.09 -17.90 -32.81
N LYS A 909 8.30 -17.52 -32.35
CA LYS A 909 8.88 -17.86 -31.05
C LYS A 909 9.37 -16.60 -30.35
N HIS A 910 9.08 -16.50 -29.05
CA HIS A 910 9.52 -15.40 -28.22
C HIS A 910 10.39 -15.94 -27.07
N PHE A 911 11.66 -15.55 -27.04
CA PHE A 911 12.62 -16.09 -26.08
C PHE A 911 13.60 -15.02 -25.59
N ALA A 912 14.14 -15.23 -24.40
CA ALA A 912 15.20 -14.42 -23.80
C ALA A 912 16.55 -15.09 -24.00
N VAL A 913 17.62 -14.32 -24.18
CA VAL A 913 19.01 -14.77 -24.05
C VAL A 913 19.56 -14.18 -22.76
N ALA A 914 20.16 -14.99 -21.89
CA ALA A 914 20.61 -14.56 -20.56
C ALA A 914 21.79 -15.38 -20.03
N SER A 915 22.55 -14.78 -19.10
CA SER A 915 23.56 -15.49 -18.30
C SER A 915 22.97 -15.95 -16.97
N PHE A 916 23.21 -17.21 -16.59
CA PHE A 916 22.65 -17.80 -15.37
C PHE A 916 23.55 -17.60 -14.14
N TYR A 917 22.94 -17.28 -13.00
CA TYR A 917 23.65 -17.18 -11.73
C TYR A 917 24.04 -18.58 -11.21
N GLY A 918 25.12 -18.64 -10.44
CA GLY A 918 25.57 -19.87 -9.78
C GLY A 918 24.67 -20.34 -8.63
N GLU A 919 25.05 -21.45 -8.01
CA GLU A 919 24.34 -21.99 -6.84
C GLU A 919 24.56 -21.10 -5.60
N PRO A 920 23.57 -21.02 -4.68
CA PRO A 920 23.71 -20.22 -3.48
C PRO A 920 24.69 -20.87 -2.49
N HIS A 921 25.41 -20.04 -1.73
CA HIS A 921 26.35 -20.53 -0.73
C HIS A 921 25.61 -21.21 0.44
N GLN A 922 25.60 -22.55 0.44
CA GLN A 922 24.77 -23.39 1.32
C GLN A 922 24.98 -23.12 2.82
N GLY A 923 26.20 -22.81 3.27
CA GLY A 923 26.49 -22.48 4.67
C GLY A 923 25.73 -21.24 5.16
N ILE A 924 26.00 -20.09 4.54
CA ILE A 924 25.30 -18.82 4.73
C ILE A 924 23.78 -18.96 4.56
N LEU A 925 23.32 -19.66 3.53
CA LEU A 925 21.89 -19.87 3.29
C LEU A 925 21.23 -20.62 4.46
N LYS A 926 21.85 -21.71 4.93
CA LYS A 926 21.36 -22.47 6.09
C LYS A 926 21.42 -21.67 7.39
N GLN A 927 22.52 -20.93 7.60
CA GLN A 927 22.72 -20.09 8.79
C GLN A 927 21.66 -18.99 8.89
N SER A 928 21.37 -18.32 7.77
CA SER A 928 20.40 -17.24 7.66
C SER A 928 18.94 -17.70 7.58
N SER A 929 18.63 -18.97 7.93
CA SER A 929 17.28 -19.55 7.78
C SER A 929 16.69 -19.33 6.37
N HIS A 930 17.53 -19.47 5.33
CA HIS A 930 17.23 -19.22 3.92
C HIS A 930 16.96 -17.76 3.52
N SER A 931 17.18 -16.78 4.41
CA SER A 931 16.92 -15.36 4.11
C SER A 931 18.06 -14.62 3.39
N TYR A 932 19.32 -15.06 3.54
CA TYR A 932 20.50 -14.50 2.84
C TYR A 932 20.95 -15.44 1.73
N TYR A 933 20.56 -15.09 0.51
CA TYR A 933 20.85 -15.85 -0.71
C TYR A 933 21.94 -15.12 -1.52
N THR A 934 23.19 -15.61 -1.42
CA THR A 934 24.35 -15.09 -2.16
C THR A 934 24.86 -16.11 -3.17
N VAL A 935 25.03 -15.68 -4.43
CA VAL A 935 25.34 -16.49 -5.62
C VAL A 935 26.53 -15.90 -6.38
N GLN A 936 27.27 -16.73 -7.10
CA GLN A 936 28.29 -16.24 -8.04
C GLN A 936 27.60 -15.66 -9.29
N HIS A 937 27.96 -14.45 -9.71
CA HIS A 937 27.65 -13.99 -11.06
C HIS A 937 28.69 -14.60 -11.99
N LYS A 938 28.32 -15.68 -12.68
CA LYS A 938 29.22 -16.44 -13.56
C LYS A 938 29.60 -15.68 -14.85
N CYS A 939 29.26 -14.38 -14.96
CA CYS A 939 29.37 -13.61 -16.19
C CYS A 939 28.84 -14.41 -17.39
N ASP A 940 29.48 -14.27 -18.54
CA ASP A 940 29.09 -14.92 -19.79
C ASP A 940 29.49 -16.42 -19.87
N VAL A 941 29.76 -17.11 -18.75
CA VAL A 941 30.16 -18.54 -18.76
C VAL A 941 28.97 -19.49 -18.99
N ASP A 942 27.75 -19.06 -18.64
CA ASP A 942 26.53 -19.90 -18.72
C ASP A 942 25.39 -19.15 -19.44
N VAL A 943 25.65 -18.77 -20.70
CA VAL A 943 24.68 -18.12 -21.59
C VAL A 943 23.72 -19.15 -22.16
N ARG A 944 22.42 -18.93 -22.00
CA ARG A 944 21.35 -19.80 -22.53
C ARG A 944 20.21 -18.97 -23.12
N ALA A 945 19.45 -19.58 -24.02
CA ALA A 945 18.18 -19.04 -24.49
C ALA A 945 17.00 -19.88 -23.97
N PHE A 946 15.90 -19.22 -23.60
CA PHE A 946 14.71 -19.87 -23.02
C PHE A 946 13.45 -19.04 -23.26
N ASP A 947 12.28 -19.66 -23.18
CA ASP A 947 10.98 -19.01 -23.43
C ASP A 947 10.72 -17.83 -22.48
N ILE A 948 10.25 -16.70 -23.00
CA ILE A 948 9.94 -15.51 -22.18
C ILE A 948 8.90 -15.83 -21.09
N LYS A 949 7.97 -16.75 -21.36
CA LYS A 949 6.91 -17.15 -20.43
C LYS A 949 7.40 -17.98 -19.24
N SER A 950 8.68 -18.39 -19.24
CA SER A 950 9.35 -18.94 -18.05
C SER A 950 9.73 -17.88 -17.02
N ILE A 951 9.65 -16.58 -17.34
CA ILE A 951 10.00 -15.48 -16.42
C ILE A 951 8.83 -15.17 -15.48
N SER A 952 9.02 -15.42 -14.19
CA SER A 952 7.97 -15.24 -13.17
C SER A 952 8.03 -13.90 -12.43
N ALA A 953 9.21 -13.27 -12.33
CA ALA A 953 9.42 -12.01 -11.65
C ALA A 953 10.75 -11.35 -12.03
N VAL A 954 10.83 -10.03 -11.87
CA VAL A 954 12.08 -9.26 -11.77
C VAL A 954 12.55 -9.27 -10.32
N VAL A 955 13.85 -9.47 -10.10
CA VAL A 955 14.49 -9.51 -8.78
C VAL A 955 15.67 -8.54 -8.71
N MET A 956 16.03 -8.10 -7.51
CA MET A 956 17.32 -7.43 -7.29
C MET A 956 18.43 -8.47 -7.20
N MET A 957 19.52 -8.22 -7.92
CA MET A 957 20.82 -8.86 -7.70
C MET A 957 21.87 -7.76 -7.61
N ALA A 958 22.52 -7.61 -6.45
CA ALA A 958 23.56 -6.60 -6.23
C ALA A 958 24.88 -7.23 -5.77
N PRO A 959 26.04 -6.62 -6.06
CA PRO A 959 27.33 -7.08 -5.56
C PRO A 959 27.30 -7.25 -4.04
N ASP A 960 27.87 -8.34 -3.53
CA ASP A 960 27.83 -8.72 -2.12
C ASP A 960 28.91 -7.99 -1.30
N PRO A 961 28.57 -7.00 -0.45
CA PRO A 961 29.55 -6.22 0.30
C PRO A 961 30.09 -6.94 1.54
N ARG A 962 29.53 -8.10 1.93
CA ARG A 962 29.97 -8.84 3.12
C ARG A 962 30.79 -10.08 2.78
N TYR A 963 30.52 -10.76 1.67
CA TYR A 963 31.20 -12.03 1.36
C TYR A 963 32.73 -11.89 1.34
N GLY A 964 33.24 -10.93 0.55
CA GLY A 964 34.69 -10.70 0.42
C GLY A 964 35.39 -10.11 1.66
N THR A 965 34.64 -9.62 2.66
CA THR A 965 35.23 -9.20 3.95
C THR A 965 35.37 -10.36 4.92
N VAL A 966 34.52 -11.39 4.78
CA VAL A 966 34.47 -12.57 5.66
C VAL A 966 35.33 -13.72 5.13
N PHE A 967 35.24 -14.02 3.84
CA PHE A 967 35.94 -15.15 3.22
C PHE A 967 37.16 -14.63 2.45
N GLN A 968 38.31 -14.60 3.13
CA GLN A 968 39.61 -14.21 2.55
C GLN A 968 40.41 -15.40 2.00
N ASP A 969 39.77 -16.56 1.83
CA ASP A 969 40.39 -17.80 1.33
C ASP A 969 40.58 -17.83 -0.20
N GLY A 970 40.10 -16.81 -0.90
CA GLY A 970 40.14 -16.73 -2.36
C GLY A 970 39.02 -17.50 -3.06
N SER A 971 38.06 -18.06 -2.32
CA SER A 971 36.84 -18.64 -2.91
C SER A 971 36.00 -17.55 -3.58
N GLU A 972 35.70 -17.76 -4.87
CA GLU A 972 34.77 -17.00 -5.71
C GLU A 972 34.66 -15.49 -5.43
N LYS A 973 35.54 -14.71 -6.08
CA LYS A 973 35.27 -13.29 -6.34
C LYS A 973 33.95 -13.15 -7.15
N ASP A 974 33.37 -11.95 -7.11
CA ASP A 974 32.20 -11.55 -7.89
C ASP A 974 30.88 -12.27 -7.50
N ARG A 975 30.62 -12.36 -6.19
CA ARG A 975 29.31 -12.74 -5.66
C ARG A 975 28.30 -11.60 -5.64
N TYR A 976 27.04 -11.96 -5.82
CA TYR A 976 25.88 -11.09 -5.77
C TYR A 976 24.84 -11.67 -4.80
N TYR A 977 24.14 -10.81 -4.07
CA TYR A 977 23.03 -11.21 -3.20
C TYR A 977 21.68 -10.88 -3.83
N LEU A 978 20.74 -11.80 -3.64
CA LEU A 978 19.36 -11.71 -4.10
C LEU A 978 18.50 -10.95 -3.09
N MET A 979 17.63 -10.08 -3.61
CA MET A 979 16.44 -9.62 -2.89
C MET A 979 15.21 -9.72 -3.81
N GLU A 980 14.28 -10.57 -3.43
CA GLU A 980 12.91 -10.55 -3.98
C GLU A 980 12.11 -9.44 -3.28
N LYS A 981 11.15 -8.83 -3.98
CA LYS A 981 10.32 -7.76 -3.41
C LYS A 981 9.44 -8.34 -2.28
N PRO A 982 9.61 -7.92 -1.01
CA PRO A 982 8.74 -8.37 0.07
C PRO A 982 7.29 -7.99 -0.26
N GLY A 983 6.36 -8.95 -0.20
CA GLY A 983 4.99 -8.74 -0.63
C GLY A 983 4.86 -8.25 -2.09
N LEU A 984 5.64 -8.79 -3.03
CA LEU A 984 5.74 -8.40 -4.45
C LEU A 984 4.41 -7.93 -5.08
N LYS A 985 3.33 -8.68 -4.85
CA LYS A 985 1.99 -8.45 -5.41
C LYS A 985 1.12 -7.42 -4.67
N LEU A 986 1.54 -6.85 -3.53
CA LEU A 986 0.88 -5.69 -2.90
C LEU A 986 0.61 -4.60 -3.94
N GLY A 987 1.62 -4.23 -4.74
CA GLY A 987 1.45 -3.26 -5.83
C GLY A 987 0.35 -3.65 -6.83
N ARG A 988 0.25 -4.93 -7.19
CA ARG A 988 -0.75 -5.46 -8.14
C ARG A 988 -2.17 -5.38 -7.58
N LEU A 989 -2.37 -5.76 -6.31
CA LEU A 989 -3.66 -5.63 -5.60
C LEU A 989 -4.17 -4.18 -5.65
N PHE A 990 -3.24 -3.22 -5.50
CA PHE A 990 -3.52 -1.79 -5.53
C PHE A 990 -3.63 -1.18 -6.94
N GLY A 991 -3.50 -1.98 -7.99
CA GLY A 991 -3.53 -1.52 -9.39
C GLY A 991 -2.35 -0.65 -9.79
N TRP A 992 -1.17 -0.87 -9.22
CA TRP A 992 0.07 -0.27 -9.68
C TRP A 992 0.60 -1.04 -10.90
N GLU A 993 0.85 -0.32 -11.99
CA GLU A 993 1.57 -0.79 -13.18
C GLU A 993 2.88 0.02 -13.31
N GLU A 994 3.96 -0.60 -13.79
CA GLU A 994 5.20 0.10 -14.07
C GLU A 994 5.06 0.88 -15.38
N ASP A 995 5.12 2.22 -15.34
CA ASP A 995 5.06 3.04 -16.56
C ASP A 995 6.33 2.86 -17.42
N ASP A 996 6.17 2.96 -18.74
CA ASP A 996 7.25 2.84 -19.73
C ASP A 996 8.22 4.04 -19.75
N THR A 997 7.93 5.09 -18.96
CA THR A 997 8.61 6.40 -18.90
C THR A 997 9.96 6.35 -18.18
N GLU A 998 10.90 5.63 -18.78
CA GLU A 998 12.32 5.95 -18.75
C GLU A 998 12.86 5.82 -20.18
N SER A 999 12.43 6.70 -21.07
CA SER A 999 12.90 6.79 -22.46
C SER A 999 14.28 7.43 -22.55
#